data_AF-A0A5D2WAS1-F1
#
_entry.id   AF-A0A5D2WAS1-F1
#
_cell.length_a   1.000
_cell.length_b   1.000
_cell.length_c   1.000
_cell.angle_alpha   90.00
_cell.angle_beta   90.00
_cell.angle_gamma   90.00
#
_symmetry.space_group_name_H-M   'P 1'
#
loop_
_entity.id
_entity.type
_entity.pdbx_description
1 polymer ?
#
loop_
_entity_poly.entity_id
_entity_poly.type
_entity_poly.pdbx_seq_one_letter_code
_entity_poly.pdbx_strand_id
1 'polypeptide(L)'
;MRGLKISKALGSGFSCNGNTVAYLCGSNGPLNGYGLDKKQLSKIPIQARPGPSISSSYSSPLGFTIQSAVLPTAYPYLLFKGITTFGWPTGYWFFHGIIDKLKHLIGSKSSQAMVLLAMGHDKSDGKIILDKETNKIIFSPPHDPLLPQKVKAFQKITRKLGGILFMSRFRSASVHLLGGCNASSDSSDGVCDPNGQVFDPEVPGLVHQGLYVCDASLIPCSVGVNPSLTIAAAAEHVCKDLVNNVLKYKTKTCTNYVSKVVDQNPPIETHDTLKSSETSYVSVKETLRGYIGGMPCTATLRMKINLQNSNDFDDWNYSIMRKSLVTLKGKVGGYVVFRAIEKDKLHVIDGEVKMFEVNYRTPYTQYMHYRLLLAAASGSRYVLEGKKIMNPYLFAIFSRKETTTLYVTFKRVSGNFAEDHHVGLNLKGKLKVSMIQLLKTLLSLEGNGKGRFLHLFLLHLLRTYILQIPQGIHEEYTPTDSYNNSYPTSTFHELETGDGCIISCRRWNRGHSRLKFNEEKHPVLLLNGHSTESFCLPTEPNDLIRTLLTEGHEIWLLQPRLHPLNPSNNFTIEDLGRYDIPAVISKICEFHGPSMKVHVVAHCVGGLAIHIAVMGGHVSPTRIASLCCTNSSMFFKLSTLATVKMWLPLVSISMALLGKNKTLTLLDTSKASLRHRLLMYIARWIPRYERCTCNECEVFSGIFGNTFWHQNLTPTMHHWLNKRSTTKLPMAAFPHLRKICKSGFIVDSKGNNSYLIHPERIAVSTLYISGGRSLLVTPETTFLANKYVKLHQPGFRHERIVVDGFGHSDLLIGEESCKEVFPYIVSHIRLCEEGKDIVMINKEKKDRKEALDWAADPYRVASFSTWSSMSKLRLLGC
;
A
#
# COMPACT_ATOMS: atom_id res chain seq x y z
N MET A 1 -8.69 13.25 -31.06
CA MET A 1 -8.68 12.98 -32.52
C MET A 1 -7.38 13.54 -33.08
N ARG A 2 -6.67 12.76 -33.91
CA ARG A 2 -5.35 13.10 -34.45
C ARG A 2 -5.54 13.79 -35.80
N GLY A 3 -5.12 15.06 -35.92
CA GLY A 3 -4.94 15.74 -37.21
C GLY A 3 -6.18 16.27 -37.95
N LEU A 4 -7.36 15.66 -37.82
CA LEU A 4 -8.57 16.11 -38.53
C LEU A 4 -9.12 17.42 -37.94
N LYS A 5 -9.20 18.48 -38.76
CA LYS A 5 -9.86 19.74 -38.39
C LYS A 5 -11.37 19.57 -38.44
N ILE A 6 -12.05 20.02 -37.41
CA ILE A 6 -13.50 19.91 -37.23
C ILE A 6 -14.02 21.22 -36.65
N SER A 7 -15.32 21.47 -36.78
CA SER A 7 -15.97 22.68 -36.28
C SER A 7 -15.62 22.99 -34.82
N LYS A 8 -15.42 24.29 -34.52
CA LYS A 8 -15.25 24.80 -33.15
C LYS A 8 -16.52 24.64 -32.30
N ALA A 9 -17.67 24.41 -32.93
CA ALA A 9 -18.93 24.13 -32.25
C ALA A 9 -18.95 22.73 -31.59
N LEU A 10 -17.97 21.85 -31.86
CA LEU A 10 -17.91 20.52 -31.24
C LEU A 10 -18.01 20.60 -29.71
N GLY A 11 -18.95 19.84 -29.17
CA GLY A 11 -19.24 19.75 -27.76
C GLY A 11 -20.07 20.92 -27.21
N SER A 12 -20.42 21.91 -28.03
CA SER A 12 -21.34 23.00 -27.68
C SER A 12 -22.78 22.63 -28.03
N GLY A 13 -23.75 23.36 -27.48
CA GLY A 13 -25.16 23.12 -27.78
C GLY A 13 -25.70 21.82 -27.14
N PHE A 14 -25.09 21.40 -26.03
CA PHE A 14 -25.38 20.13 -25.38
C PHE A 14 -26.63 20.25 -24.50
N SER A 15 -27.54 19.29 -24.62
CA SER A 15 -28.78 19.23 -23.86
C SER A 15 -28.83 17.98 -22.97
N CYS A 16 -29.42 18.15 -21.80
CA CYS A 16 -29.74 17.08 -20.86
C CYS A 16 -31.21 16.67 -20.98
N ASN A 17 -31.90 17.14 -22.02
CA ASN A 17 -33.32 16.93 -22.28
C ASN A 17 -34.20 17.37 -21.08
N GLY A 18 -33.74 18.38 -20.35
CA GLY A 18 -34.33 18.86 -19.09
C GLY A 18 -34.58 17.76 -18.07
N ASN A 19 -33.71 16.74 -18.03
CA ASN A 19 -33.90 15.60 -17.15
C ASN A 19 -33.62 15.96 -15.69
N THR A 20 -34.47 15.46 -14.80
CA THR A 20 -34.25 15.48 -13.36
C THR A 20 -34.69 14.13 -12.79
N VAL A 21 -33.77 13.44 -12.13
CA VAL A 21 -34.04 12.15 -11.49
C VAL A 21 -34.18 12.34 -9.98
N ALA A 22 -35.26 11.78 -9.44
CA ALA A 22 -35.48 11.70 -8.02
C ALA A 22 -35.82 10.26 -7.60
N TYR A 23 -35.57 9.95 -6.35
CA TYR A 23 -35.80 8.64 -5.77
C TYR A 23 -36.66 8.80 -4.52
N LEU A 24 -37.84 8.21 -4.54
CA LEU A 24 -38.80 8.24 -3.44
C LEU A 24 -38.71 6.91 -2.70
N CYS A 25 -38.52 6.94 -1.38
CA CYS A 25 -38.59 5.74 -0.55
C CYS A 25 -39.43 5.93 0.71
N GLY A 26 -39.71 4.85 1.43
CA GLY A 26 -40.44 4.94 2.70
C GLY A 26 -41.95 5.04 2.53
N SER A 27 -42.49 4.82 1.32
CA SER A 27 -43.93 4.89 1.09
C SER A 27 -44.64 3.64 1.63
N ASN A 28 -45.83 3.86 2.20
CA ASN A 28 -46.72 2.81 2.67
C ASN A 28 -47.60 2.24 1.55
N GLY A 29 -47.65 2.88 0.37
CA GLY A 29 -48.43 2.41 -0.78
C GLY A 29 -47.67 1.40 -1.65
N PRO A 30 -48.36 0.53 -2.42
CA PRO A 30 -47.72 -0.40 -3.35
C PRO A 30 -47.16 0.36 -4.56
N LEU A 31 -45.83 0.53 -4.65
CA LEU A 31 -45.19 1.28 -5.73
C LEU A 31 -44.60 0.41 -6.85
N ASN A 32 -44.33 -0.88 -6.59
CA ASN A 32 -43.79 -1.84 -7.57
C ASN A 32 -42.60 -1.30 -8.40
N GLY A 33 -41.73 -0.48 -7.79
CA GLY A 33 -40.64 0.22 -8.48
C GLY A 33 -39.41 -0.61 -8.82
N TYR A 34 -39.49 -1.95 -8.70
CA TYR A 34 -38.35 -2.86 -8.89
C TYR A 34 -38.73 -4.04 -9.78
N GLY A 35 -37.80 -4.43 -10.65
CA GLY A 35 -37.89 -5.63 -11.46
C GLY A 35 -37.78 -6.90 -10.62
N LEU A 36 -38.36 -7.98 -11.14
CA LEU A 36 -38.38 -9.29 -10.51
C LEU A 36 -37.21 -10.16 -10.99
N ASP A 37 -36.66 -10.97 -10.10
CA ASP A 37 -35.72 -12.03 -10.49
C ASP A 37 -36.45 -13.24 -11.10
N LYS A 38 -35.69 -14.18 -11.68
CA LYS A 38 -36.23 -15.37 -12.36
C LYS A 38 -37.14 -16.24 -11.46
N LYS A 39 -36.86 -16.31 -10.15
CA LYS A 39 -37.64 -17.11 -9.19
C LYS A 39 -38.89 -16.37 -8.72
N GLN A 40 -38.85 -15.04 -8.67
CA GLN A 40 -39.98 -14.18 -8.33
C GLN A 40 -40.96 -14.06 -9.49
N LEU A 41 -40.46 -13.98 -10.73
CA LEU A 41 -41.28 -13.88 -11.94
C LEU A 41 -42.22 -15.08 -12.10
N SER A 42 -41.79 -16.30 -11.75
CA SER A 42 -42.63 -17.50 -11.82
C SER A 42 -43.65 -17.60 -10.69
N LYS A 43 -43.40 -16.96 -9.54
CA LYS A 43 -44.26 -17.03 -8.34
C LYS A 43 -45.31 -15.91 -8.26
N ILE A 44 -45.04 -14.77 -8.87
CA ILE A 44 -45.91 -13.59 -8.81
C ILE A 44 -46.87 -13.62 -10.01
N PRO A 45 -48.21 -13.56 -9.78
CA PRO A 45 -49.20 -13.48 -10.85
C PRO A 45 -48.95 -12.29 -11.77
N ILE A 46 -49.24 -12.41 -13.07
CA ILE A 46 -48.96 -11.39 -14.09
C ILE A 46 -49.51 -10.01 -13.69
N GLN A 47 -50.69 -9.96 -13.10
CA GLN A 47 -51.39 -8.73 -12.66
C GLN A 47 -50.68 -8.01 -11.50
N ALA A 48 -49.86 -8.74 -10.73
CA ALA A 48 -49.09 -8.22 -9.60
C ALA A 48 -47.62 -7.97 -9.95
N ARG A 49 -47.20 -8.24 -11.19
CA ARG A 49 -45.82 -7.97 -11.64
C ARG A 49 -45.63 -6.47 -11.86
N PRO A 50 -44.43 -5.93 -11.58
CA PRO A 50 -44.07 -4.58 -11.97
C PRO A 50 -44.17 -4.44 -13.49
N GLY A 51 -44.64 -3.29 -13.96
CA GLY A 51 -44.71 -2.98 -15.39
C GLY A 51 -43.32 -2.75 -16.02
N PRO A 52 -43.28 -2.41 -17.32
CA PRO A 52 -42.02 -2.08 -18.00
C PRO A 52 -41.31 -0.90 -17.32
N SER A 53 -40.02 -0.71 -17.65
CA SER A 53 -39.15 0.28 -17.01
C SER A 53 -39.76 1.67 -16.89
N ILE A 54 -40.64 2.10 -17.82
CA ILE A 54 -41.52 3.25 -17.65
C ILE A 54 -42.97 2.74 -17.74
N SER A 55 -43.70 2.80 -16.63
CA SER A 55 -45.07 2.25 -16.55
C SER A 55 -46.16 3.33 -16.53
N SER A 56 -45.83 4.55 -16.13
CA SER A 56 -46.79 5.66 -16.08
C SER A 56 -46.10 6.99 -16.38
N SER A 57 -46.83 7.88 -17.05
CA SER A 57 -46.38 9.24 -17.37
C SER A 57 -47.50 10.25 -17.13
N TYR A 58 -47.12 11.47 -16.76
CA TYR A 58 -48.03 12.60 -16.58
C TYR A 58 -47.36 13.87 -17.11
N SER A 59 -47.96 14.48 -18.14
CA SER A 59 -47.51 15.76 -18.69
C SER A 59 -48.15 16.91 -17.93
N SER A 60 -47.32 17.75 -17.32
CA SER A 60 -47.77 18.93 -16.59
C SER A 60 -48.08 20.08 -17.55
N PRO A 61 -49.13 20.87 -17.31
CA PRO A 61 -49.37 22.14 -18.01
C PRO A 61 -48.20 23.13 -17.89
N LEU A 62 -47.29 22.91 -16.93
CA LEU A 62 -46.08 23.71 -16.71
C LEU A 62 -44.92 23.35 -17.67
N GLY A 63 -45.16 22.51 -18.69
CA GLY A 63 -44.19 22.23 -19.77
C GLY A 63 -43.15 21.15 -19.46
N PHE A 64 -43.46 20.23 -18.54
CA PHE A 64 -42.59 19.07 -18.24
C PHE A 64 -43.42 17.80 -17.97
N THR A 65 -42.85 16.64 -18.29
CA THR A 65 -43.47 15.32 -18.08
C THR A 65 -42.79 14.62 -16.91
N ILE A 66 -43.59 14.05 -16.01
CA ILE A 66 -43.12 13.17 -14.93
C ILE A 66 -43.42 11.72 -15.30
N GLN A 67 -42.48 10.83 -15.04
CA GLN A 67 -42.57 9.40 -15.29
C GLN A 67 -42.15 8.60 -14.05
N SER A 68 -42.80 7.46 -13.85
CA SER A 68 -42.30 6.44 -12.94
C SER A 68 -41.24 5.58 -13.63
N ALA A 69 -40.26 5.10 -12.88
CA ALA A 69 -39.30 4.13 -13.38
C ALA A 69 -39.12 2.90 -12.49
N VAL A 70 -39.14 1.73 -13.12
CA VAL A 70 -38.89 0.41 -12.52
C VAL A 70 -37.42 0.04 -12.74
N LEU A 71 -36.69 -0.16 -11.64
CA LEU A 71 -35.25 -0.49 -11.68
C LEU A 71 -35.04 -2.01 -11.79
N PRO A 72 -34.16 -2.49 -12.69
CA PRO A 72 -33.78 -3.91 -12.74
C PRO A 72 -33.15 -4.37 -11.42
N THR A 73 -33.38 -5.64 -11.03
CA THR A 73 -32.84 -6.23 -9.78
C THR A 73 -31.31 -6.17 -9.70
N ALA A 74 -30.62 -6.23 -10.83
CA ALA A 74 -29.15 -6.14 -10.90
C ALA A 74 -28.59 -4.73 -10.70
N TYR A 75 -29.44 -3.69 -10.67
CA TYR A 75 -29.00 -2.30 -10.58
C TYR A 75 -28.64 -1.93 -9.13
N PRO A 76 -27.47 -1.32 -8.87
CA PRO A 76 -27.02 -1.05 -7.50
C PRO A 76 -27.82 0.10 -6.86
N TYR A 77 -28.76 -0.24 -5.98
CA TYR A 77 -29.68 0.69 -5.29
C TYR A 77 -28.98 1.80 -4.48
N LEU A 78 -27.72 1.58 -4.07
CA LEU A 78 -26.92 2.57 -3.33
C LEU A 78 -26.59 3.83 -4.14
N LEU A 79 -26.70 3.82 -5.48
CA LEU A 79 -26.47 5.03 -6.28
C LEU A 79 -27.52 6.13 -6.04
N PHE A 80 -28.71 5.75 -5.59
CA PHE A 80 -29.81 6.69 -5.30
C PHE A 80 -29.97 7.02 -3.80
N LYS A 81 -29.19 6.38 -2.92
CA LYS A 81 -29.17 6.61 -1.47
C LYS A 81 -27.73 6.91 -1.00
N GLY A 82 -27.37 8.16 -0.67
CA GLY A 82 -26.06 8.44 -0.06
C GLY A 82 -25.52 9.87 -0.12
N ILE A 83 -24.18 9.98 -0.07
CA ILE A 83 -23.39 11.23 0.08
C ILE A 83 -23.59 12.19 -1.11
N THR A 84 -23.97 11.66 -2.27
CA THR A 84 -24.20 12.40 -3.53
C THR A 84 -25.66 12.84 -3.74
N THR A 85 -26.54 12.63 -2.75
CA THR A 85 -27.96 13.02 -2.82
C THR A 85 -28.37 13.94 -1.66
N PHE A 86 -29.33 14.83 -1.90
CA PHE A 86 -30.05 15.58 -0.87
C PHE A 86 -31.38 14.88 -0.55
N GLY A 87 -31.70 14.74 0.74
CA GLY A 87 -32.95 14.17 1.23
C GLY A 87 -33.92 15.24 1.71
N TRP A 88 -35.22 15.08 1.42
CA TRP A 88 -36.30 15.95 1.86
C TRP A 88 -37.47 15.12 2.42
N PRO A 89 -38.04 15.46 3.59
CA PRO A 89 -37.70 16.58 4.48
C PRO A 89 -36.31 16.46 5.14
N THR A 90 -35.69 17.61 5.45
CA THR A 90 -34.33 17.71 6.03
C THR A 90 -34.26 17.03 7.41
N GLY A 91 -33.21 16.25 7.68
CA GLY A 91 -32.97 15.60 8.99
C GLY A 91 -33.42 14.13 9.11
N TYR A 92 -34.30 13.65 8.23
CA TYR A 92 -34.84 12.28 8.30
C TYR A 92 -34.07 11.23 7.48
N TRP A 93 -33.10 11.62 6.64
CA TRP A 93 -32.41 10.66 5.76
C TRP A 93 -31.54 9.65 6.52
N PHE A 94 -30.89 10.11 7.61
CA PHE A 94 -29.81 9.35 8.26
C PHE A 94 -30.37 8.17 9.04
N PHE A 95 -31.50 8.39 9.71
CA PHE A 95 -32.22 7.39 10.47
C PHE A 95 -32.92 6.36 9.57
N HIS A 96 -33.44 6.76 8.40
CA HIS A 96 -34.15 5.84 7.50
C HIS A 96 -33.26 4.72 6.93
N GLY A 97 -31.98 4.99 6.62
CA GLY A 97 -31.05 3.98 6.12
C GLY A 97 -30.73 2.88 7.14
N ILE A 98 -30.77 3.22 8.44
CA ILE A 98 -30.56 2.30 9.56
C ILE A 98 -31.85 1.52 9.85
N ILE A 99 -33.01 2.22 9.85
CA ILE A 99 -34.33 1.63 10.10
C ILE A 99 -34.74 0.63 9.00
N ASP A 100 -34.51 0.93 7.72
CA ASP A 100 -34.80 -0.01 6.62
C ASP A 100 -33.98 -1.30 6.74
N LYS A 101 -32.70 -1.20 7.14
CA LYS A 101 -31.83 -2.36 7.37
C LYS A 101 -32.30 -3.21 8.55
N LEU A 102 -32.72 -2.56 9.64
CA LEU A 102 -33.31 -3.24 10.80
C LEU A 102 -34.62 -3.95 10.43
N LYS A 103 -35.51 -3.30 9.68
CA LYS A 103 -36.78 -3.90 9.23
C LYS A 103 -36.56 -5.12 8.32
N HIS A 104 -35.54 -5.07 7.44
CA HIS A 104 -35.15 -6.20 6.60
C HIS A 104 -34.58 -7.38 7.42
N LEU A 105 -33.84 -7.10 8.49
CA LEU A 105 -33.32 -8.12 9.42
C LEU A 105 -34.44 -8.80 10.23
N ILE A 106 -35.56 -8.12 10.45
CA ILE A 106 -36.70 -8.59 11.26
C ILE A 106 -37.80 -9.25 10.39
N GLY A 107 -37.63 -9.33 9.06
CA GLY A 107 -38.58 -10.00 8.16
C GLY A 107 -39.90 -9.25 7.96
N SER A 108 -39.97 -7.96 8.31
CA SER A 108 -41.15 -7.11 8.08
C SER A 108 -41.24 -6.67 6.61
N LYS A 109 -42.45 -6.41 6.09
CA LYS A 109 -42.66 -5.94 4.70
C LYS A 109 -41.81 -4.68 4.45
N SER A 110 -40.94 -4.74 3.46
CA SER A 110 -40.03 -3.65 3.10
C SER A 110 -40.81 -2.41 2.68
N SER A 111 -40.32 -1.24 3.09
CA SER A 111 -40.84 0.03 2.60
C SER A 111 -40.70 0.09 1.06
N GLN A 112 -41.74 0.60 0.39
CA GLN A 112 -41.74 0.66 -1.07
C GLN A 112 -40.98 1.91 -1.55
N ALA A 113 -40.40 1.81 -2.72
CA ALA A 113 -39.66 2.91 -3.35
C ALA A 113 -39.83 2.87 -4.86
N MET A 114 -39.62 4.03 -5.48
CA MET A 114 -39.66 4.18 -6.93
C MET A 114 -38.72 5.29 -7.38
N VAL A 115 -38.24 5.17 -8.62
CA VAL A 115 -37.58 6.28 -9.30
C VAL A 115 -38.64 7.15 -9.97
N LEU A 116 -38.48 8.46 -9.83
CA LEU A 116 -39.26 9.47 -10.52
C LEU A 116 -38.33 10.21 -11.49
N LEU A 117 -38.70 10.25 -12.75
CA LEU A 117 -38.00 11.02 -13.78
C LEU A 117 -38.89 12.19 -14.18
N ALA A 118 -38.34 13.40 -14.25
CA ALA A 118 -38.99 14.54 -14.88
C ALA A 118 -38.17 14.99 -16.08
N MET A 119 -38.86 15.37 -17.16
CA MET A 119 -38.26 15.77 -18.43
C MET A 119 -38.96 17.02 -18.94
N GLY A 120 -38.22 17.91 -19.59
CA GLY A 120 -38.76 19.14 -20.13
C GLY A 120 -37.72 19.86 -20.97
N HIS A 121 -37.97 21.12 -21.30
CA HIS A 121 -37.06 21.86 -22.16
C HIS A 121 -35.98 22.59 -21.35
N ASP A 122 -34.73 22.23 -21.60
CA ASP A 122 -33.57 23.01 -21.13
C ASP A 122 -33.10 23.97 -22.23
N LYS A 123 -32.21 24.90 -21.88
CA LYS A 123 -31.71 25.90 -22.82
C LYS A 123 -30.74 25.35 -23.88
N SER A 124 -30.38 24.06 -23.80
CA SER A 124 -29.44 23.41 -24.72
C SER A 124 -28.10 24.16 -24.85
N ASP A 125 -27.72 24.92 -23.82
CA ASP A 125 -26.51 25.77 -23.72
C ASP A 125 -25.36 25.05 -22.99
N GLY A 126 -25.49 23.73 -22.80
CA GLY A 126 -24.48 22.91 -22.18
C GLY A 126 -23.24 22.76 -23.05
N LYS A 127 -22.13 22.39 -22.41
CA LYS A 127 -20.84 22.18 -23.08
C LYS A 127 -20.12 20.94 -22.55
N ILE A 128 -19.59 20.13 -23.45
CA ILE A 128 -18.75 18.97 -23.13
C ILE A 128 -17.40 19.10 -23.86
N ILE A 129 -16.30 19.11 -23.10
CA ILE A 129 -14.95 19.30 -23.63
C ILE A 129 -14.06 18.16 -23.13
N LEU A 130 -13.27 17.57 -24.03
CA LEU A 130 -12.17 16.70 -23.63
C LEU A 130 -10.88 17.52 -23.51
N ASP A 131 -10.45 17.76 -22.27
CA ASP A 131 -9.15 18.37 -22.00
C ASP A 131 -8.03 17.42 -22.45
N LYS A 132 -7.25 17.86 -23.45
CA LYS A 132 -6.22 17.07 -24.11
C LYS A 132 -5.00 16.81 -23.22
N GLU A 133 -4.72 17.68 -22.25
CA GLU A 133 -3.57 17.54 -21.35
C GLU A 133 -3.88 16.57 -20.22
N THR A 134 -5.08 16.70 -19.64
CA THR A 134 -5.48 15.91 -18.48
C THR A 134 -6.26 14.65 -18.83
N ASN A 135 -6.71 14.50 -20.09
CA ASN A 135 -7.67 13.48 -20.56
C ASN A 135 -8.96 13.45 -19.72
N LYS A 136 -9.37 14.60 -19.18
CA LYS A 136 -10.62 14.73 -18.42
C LYS A 136 -11.71 15.26 -19.32
N ILE A 137 -12.93 14.76 -19.10
CA ILE A 137 -14.14 15.35 -19.67
C ILE A 137 -14.57 16.47 -18.73
N ILE A 138 -14.56 17.69 -19.24
CA ILE A 138 -15.13 18.86 -18.58
C ILE A 138 -16.56 19.00 -19.09
N PHE A 139 -17.52 18.96 -18.17
CA PHE A 139 -18.93 19.03 -18.49
C PHE A 139 -19.56 20.23 -17.78
N SER A 140 -20.04 21.18 -18.58
CA SER A 140 -20.86 22.30 -18.16
C SER A 140 -22.31 21.95 -18.50
N PRO A 141 -23.18 21.72 -17.52
CA PRO A 141 -24.55 21.32 -17.82
C PRO A 141 -25.38 22.49 -18.37
N PRO A 142 -26.41 22.20 -19.19
CA PRO A 142 -27.33 23.22 -19.67
C PRO A 142 -28.20 23.78 -18.54
N HIS A 143 -28.65 25.01 -18.71
CA HIS A 143 -29.59 25.67 -17.81
C HIS A 143 -31.01 25.10 -18.00
N ASP A 144 -31.58 24.55 -16.93
CA ASP A 144 -32.95 24.05 -16.90
C ASP A 144 -33.86 25.02 -16.11
N PRO A 145 -34.65 25.88 -16.81
CA PRO A 145 -35.52 26.85 -16.15
C PRO A 145 -36.70 26.19 -15.43
N LEU A 146 -37.02 24.92 -15.73
CA LEU A 146 -38.14 24.18 -15.18
C LEU A 146 -37.76 23.35 -13.93
N LEU A 147 -36.47 23.30 -13.57
CA LEU A 147 -35.97 22.52 -12.44
C LEU A 147 -36.69 22.84 -11.11
N PRO A 148 -36.92 24.12 -10.72
CA PRO A 148 -37.63 24.43 -9.48
C PRO A 148 -39.07 23.88 -9.45
N GLN A 149 -39.78 23.94 -10.58
CA GLN A 149 -41.15 23.43 -10.70
C GLN A 149 -41.17 21.89 -10.63
N LYS A 150 -40.20 21.21 -11.27
CA LYS A 150 -40.03 19.75 -11.18
C LYS A 150 -39.79 19.28 -9.75
N VAL A 151 -38.91 19.98 -9.02
CA VAL A 151 -38.64 19.69 -7.60
C VAL A 151 -39.90 19.85 -6.74
N LYS A 152 -40.67 20.94 -6.92
CA LYS A 152 -41.94 21.14 -6.21
C LYS A 152 -42.95 20.02 -6.50
N ALA A 153 -43.00 19.54 -7.75
CA ALA A 153 -43.88 18.43 -8.12
C ALA A 153 -43.45 17.11 -7.44
N PHE A 154 -42.15 16.78 -7.43
CA PHE A 154 -41.64 15.62 -6.70
C PHE A 154 -41.93 15.67 -5.20
N GLN A 155 -41.78 16.84 -4.57
CA GLN A 155 -42.11 17.04 -3.16
C GLN A 155 -43.61 16.82 -2.91
N LYS A 156 -44.50 17.29 -3.80
CA LYS A 156 -45.95 17.09 -3.70
C LYS A 156 -46.32 15.61 -3.82
N ILE A 157 -45.72 14.88 -4.77
CA ILE A 157 -45.90 13.43 -4.95
C ILE A 157 -45.43 12.69 -3.70
N THR A 158 -44.22 13.01 -3.22
CA THR A 158 -43.62 12.38 -2.04
C THR A 158 -44.46 12.58 -0.78
N ARG A 159 -44.97 13.80 -0.57
CA ARG A 159 -45.84 14.13 0.57
C ARG A 159 -47.13 13.33 0.53
N LYS A 160 -47.76 13.20 -0.63
CA LYS A 160 -48.98 12.38 -0.80
C LYS A 160 -48.73 10.89 -0.56
N LEU A 161 -47.56 10.39 -0.96
CA LEU A 161 -47.20 8.98 -0.81
C LEU A 161 -46.59 8.64 0.57
N GLY A 162 -46.43 9.64 1.45
CA GLY A 162 -45.92 9.45 2.81
C GLY A 162 -44.46 8.98 2.88
N GLY A 163 -43.60 9.44 1.97
CA GLY A 163 -42.20 9.00 1.86
C GLY A 163 -41.14 10.09 2.07
N ILE A 164 -39.89 9.75 1.78
CA ILE A 164 -38.73 10.63 1.74
C ILE A 164 -38.25 10.74 0.29
N LEU A 165 -37.98 11.97 -0.14
CA LEU A 165 -37.48 12.28 -1.48
C LEU A 165 -35.96 12.43 -1.44
N PHE A 166 -35.27 11.69 -2.29
CA PHE A 166 -33.83 11.82 -2.56
C PHE A 166 -33.63 12.40 -3.95
N MET A 167 -32.80 13.43 -4.06
CA MET A 167 -32.44 14.07 -5.33
C MET A 167 -30.93 14.19 -5.44
N SER A 168 -30.38 14.13 -6.65
CA SER A 168 -28.94 14.33 -6.87
C SER A 168 -28.47 15.69 -6.35
N ARG A 169 -27.29 15.75 -5.73
CA ARG A 169 -26.61 17.01 -5.40
C ARG A 169 -26.12 17.76 -6.63
N PHE A 170 -25.98 17.05 -7.75
CA PHE A 170 -25.62 17.62 -9.04
C PHE A 170 -26.91 18.07 -9.74
N ARG A 171 -27.00 19.36 -10.07
CA ARG A 171 -28.22 20.00 -10.59
C ARG A 171 -28.69 19.48 -11.96
N SER A 172 -27.87 18.68 -12.66
CA SER A 172 -28.12 18.27 -14.05
C SER A 172 -27.77 16.80 -14.25
N ALA A 173 -28.41 15.92 -13.47
CA ALA A 173 -28.35 14.48 -13.70
C ALA A 173 -29.30 14.11 -14.85
N SER A 174 -28.75 13.64 -15.96
CA SER A 174 -29.52 13.26 -17.13
C SER A 174 -29.35 11.79 -17.49
N VAL A 175 -30.41 11.21 -18.05
CA VAL A 175 -30.44 9.87 -18.65
C VAL A 175 -30.58 9.94 -20.17
N HIS A 176 -30.76 11.14 -20.74
CA HIS A 176 -30.88 11.41 -22.16
C HIS A 176 -29.98 12.59 -22.53
N LEU A 177 -28.79 12.27 -23.03
CA LEU A 177 -27.83 13.26 -23.53
C LEU A 177 -28.11 13.51 -25.01
N LEU A 178 -28.29 14.78 -25.38
CA LEU A 178 -28.54 15.22 -26.75
C LEU A 178 -27.53 16.32 -27.12
N GLY A 179 -27.29 16.51 -28.41
CA GLY A 179 -26.43 17.56 -28.91
C GLY A 179 -24.93 17.33 -28.66
N GLY A 180 -24.12 18.33 -29.01
CA GLY A 180 -22.65 18.28 -28.99
C GLY A 180 -22.02 17.99 -30.35
N CYS A 181 -22.77 17.45 -31.30
CA CYS A 181 -22.43 17.38 -32.73
C CYS A 181 -23.59 17.91 -33.57
N ASN A 182 -24.16 19.05 -33.14
CA ASN A 182 -25.42 19.57 -33.63
C ASN A 182 -25.45 19.72 -35.16
N ALA A 183 -26.55 19.29 -35.78
CA ALA A 183 -26.87 19.60 -37.17
C ALA A 183 -27.09 21.11 -37.34
N SER A 184 -26.51 21.69 -38.38
CA SER A 184 -26.66 23.10 -38.75
C SER A 184 -26.55 23.28 -40.26
N SER A 185 -26.90 24.46 -40.74
CA SER A 185 -26.66 24.87 -42.12
C SER A 185 -25.19 25.27 -42.37
N ASP A 186 -24.44 25.61 -41.33
CA ASP A 186 -23.03 26.03 -41.43
C ASP A 186 -22.14 25.48 -40.30
N SER A 187 -20.85 25.35 -40.61
CA SER A 187 -19.79 24.92 -39.70
C SER A 187 -19.53 25.84 -38.50
N SER A 188 -19.96 27.11 -38.53
CA SER A 188 -19.84 28.05 -37.39
C SER A 188 -20.79 27.70 -36.26
N ASP A 189 -21.98 27.20 -36.61
CA ASP A 189 -23.12 27.05 -35.70
C ASP A 189 -23.40 25.58 -35.35
N GLY A 190 -22.79 24.64 -36.09
CA GLY A 190 -22.90 23.20 -35.85
C GLY A 190 -21.69 22.42 -36.33
N VAL A 191 -21.73 21.11 -36.07
CA VAL A 191 -20.64 20.18 -36.44
C VAL A 191 -20.99 19.40 -37.69
N CYS A 192 -22.28 19.12 -37.90
CA CYS A 192 -22.78 18.32 -38.99
C CYS A 192 -23.75 19.12 -39.85
N ASP A 193 -23.86 18.74 -41.12
CA ASP A 193 -24.96 19.17 -41.97
C ASP A 193 -26.28 18.45 -41.58
N PRO A 194 -27.42 18.80 -42.19
CA PRO A 194 -28.70 18.14 -41.91
C PRO A 194 -28.72 16.63 -42.20
N ASN A 195 -27.82 16.14 -43.06
CA ASN A 195 -27.69 14.73 -43.43
C ASN A 195 -26.70 13.98 -42.54
N GLY A 196 -26.21 14.61 -41.46
CA GLY A 196 -25.28 14.02 -40.51
C GLY A 196 -23.83 14.00 -40.96
N GLN A 197 -23.46 14.63 -42.08
CA GLN A 197 -22.08 14.72 -42.57
C GLN A 197 -21.30 15.76 -41.77
N VAL A 198 -20.10 15.41 -41.32
CA VAL A 198 -19.27 16.34 -40.52
C VAL A 198 -18.66 17.41 -41.42
N PHE A 199 -18.86 18.69 -41.09
CA PHE A 199 -18.30 19.81 -41.85
C PHE A 199 -16.76 19.81 -41.87
N ASP A 200 -16.20 20.20 -43.00
CA ASP A 200 -14.81 20.60 -43.11
C ASP A 200 -14.69 22.12 -42.87
N PRO A 201 -14.15 22.57 -41.73
CA PRO A 201 -14.08 23.99 -41.42
C PRO A 201 -13.04 24.74 -42.28
N GLU A 202 -12.21 24.06 -43.07
CA GLU A 202 -11.26 24.73 -43.97
C GLU A 202 -11.90 25.24 -45.25
N VAL A 203 -13.03 24.65 -45.67
CA VAL A 203 -13.72 25.00 -46.92
C VAL A 203 -15.22 25.16 -46.63
N PRO A 204 -15.76 26.40 -46.67
CA PRO A 204 -17.18 26.65 -46.42
C PRO A 204 -18.09 25.79 -47.32
N GLY A 205 -19.08 25.15 -46.72
CA GLY A 205 -20.04 24.27 -47.43
C GLY A 205 -19.50 22.89 -47.81
N LEU A 206 -18.25 22.55 -47.49
CA LEU A 206 -17.70 21.21 -47.70
C LEU A 206 -17.81 20.35 -46.44
N VAL A 207 -17.82 19.03 -46.64
CA VAL A 207 -17.91 18.02 -45.58
C VAL A 207 -16.79 16.99 -45.73
N HIS A 208 -16.37 16.40 -44.61
CA HIS A 208 -15.43 15.29 -44.58
C HIS A 208 -16.07 14.05 -45.18
N GLN A 209 -15.57 13.61 -46.34
CA GLN A 209 -16.11 12.47 -47.06
C GLN A 209 -16.04 11.19 -46.22
N GLY A 210 -17.17 10.47 -46.13
CA GLY A 210 -17.27 9.22 -45.38
C GLY A 210 -17.39 9.37 -43.86
N LEU A 211 -17.47 10.59 -43.31
CA LEU A 211 -17.60 10.85 -41.88
C LEU A 211 -19.00 11.36 -41.52
N TYR A 212 -19.75 10.54 -40.79
CA TYR A 212 -21.15 10.82 -40.43
C TYR A 212 -21.39 10.68 -38.92
N VAL A 213 -22.39 11.39 -38.41
CA VAL A 213 -22.95 11.28 -37.06
C VAL A 213 -24.43 10.92 -37.18
N CYS A 214 -24.84 9.82 -36.55
CA CYS A 214 -26.21 9.28 -36.66
C CYS A 214 -26.89 9.06 -35.30
N ASP A 215 -26.35 9.64 -34.22
CA ASP A 215 -26.88 9.44 -32.86
C ASP A 215 -27.51 10.73 -32.30
N ALA A 216 -27.88 10.68 -31.02
CA ALA A 216 -28.50 11.78 -30.29
C ALA A 216 -27.68 13.09 -30.30
N SER A 217 -26.37 13.03 -30.54
CA SER A 217 -25.52 14.21 -30.57
C SER A 217 -25.81 15.15 -31.75
N LEU A 218 -26.52 14.66 -32.78
CA LEU A 218 -26.97 15.44 -33.92
C LEU A 218 -28.13 16.39 -33.57
N ILE A 219 -28.92 16.07 -32.55
CA ILE A 219 -30.16 16.77 -32.21
C ILE A 219 -29.81 18.08 -31.46
N PRO A 220 -30.11 19.27 -32.02
CA PRO A 220 -29.58 20.54 -31.51
C PRO A 220 -30.34 21.12 -30.31
N CYS A 221 -31.37 20.44 -29.82
CA CYS A 221 -32.23 20.95 -28.75
C CYS A 221 -32.80 19.85 -27.86
N SER A 222 -33.26 20.25 -26.66
CA SER A 222 -34.07 19.40 -25.80
C SER A 222 -35.41 19.03 -26.46
N VAL A 223 -35.69 17.73 -26.55
CA VAL A 223 -36.97 17.18 -27.04
C VAL A 223 -38.07 17.31 -25.99
N GLY A 224 -37.73 17.35 -24.71
CA GLY A 224 -38.64 17.49 -23.57
C GLY A 224 -39.35 16.19 -23.14
N VAL A 225 -39.27 15.14 -23.95
CA VAL A 225 -39.82 13.79 -23.72
C VAL A 225 -38.83 12.72 -24.15
N ASN A 226 -39.16 11.43 -23.95
CA ASN A 226 -38.27 10.30 -24.22
C ASN A 226 -37.83 10.31 -25.70
N PRO A 227 -36.55 10.55 -26.00
CA PRO A 227 -36.13 10.87 -27.36
C PRO A 227 -35.86 9.62 -28.21
N SER A 228 -36.17 8.40 -27.74
CA SER A 228 -35.79 7.16 -28.43
C SER A 228 -36.27 7.12 -29.89
N LEU A 229 -37.53 7.49 -30.13
CA LEU A 229 -38.07 7.51 -31.50
C LEU A 229 -37.52 8.69 -32.31
N THR A 230 -37.26 9.83 -31.68
CA THR A 230 -36.63 10.98 -32.32
C THR A 230 -35.21 10.65 -32.79
N ILE A 231 -34.43 9.96 -31.94
CA ILE A 231 -33.08 9.49 -32.26
C ILE A 231 -33.14 8.45 -33.38
N ALA A 232 -34.09 7.50 -33.32
CA ALA A 232 -34.28 6.51 -34.38
C ALA A 232 -34.62 7.17 -35.73
N ALA A 233 -35.55 8.15 -35.73
CA ALA A 233 -35.92 8.89 -36.92
C ALA A 233 -34.75 9.71 -37.50
N ALA A 234 -33.97 10.38 -36.64
CA ALA A 234 -32.76 11.08 -37.07
C ALA A 234 -31.71 10.13 -37.66
N ALA A 235 -31.49 8.98 -37.01
CA ALA A 235 -30.56 7.96 -37.49
C ALA A 235 -31.02 7.38 -38.84
N GLU A 236 -32.32 7.10 -39.01
CA GLU A 236 -32.89 6.59 -40.25
C GLU A 236 -32.75 7.60 -41.39
N HIS A 237 -33.01 8.88 -41.12
CA HIS A 237 -32.79 9.97 -42.06
C HIS A 237 -31.33 10.01 -42.55
N VAL A 238 -30.36 10.02 -41.63
CA VAL A 238 -28.92 10.01 -41.98
C VAL A 238 -28.54 8.74 -42.75
N CYS A 239 -29.06 7.58 -42.36
CA CYS A 239 -28.78 6.32 -43.05
C CYS A 239 -29.24 6.35 -44.51
N LYS A 240 -30.41 6.94 -44.80
CA LYS A 240 -30.93 7.07 -46.17
C LYS A 240 -29.97 7.85 -47.07
N ASP A 241 -29.44 8.97 -46.59
CA ASP A 241 -28.53 9.82 -47.37
C ASP A 241 -27.12 9.25 -47.44
N LEU A 242 -26.66 8.56 -46.39
CA LEU A 242 -25.41 7.79 -46.42
C LEU A 242 -25.45 6.72 -47.53
N VAL A 243 -26.54 5.94 -47.63
CA VAL A 243 -26.69 4.91 -48.68
C VAL A 243 -26.69 5.57 -50.07
N ASN A 244 -27.44 6.66 -50.26
CA ASN A 244 -27.46 7.40 -51.52
C ASN A 244 -26.08 7.92 -51.92
N ASN A 245 -25.32 8.45 -50.96
CA ASN A 245 -23.96 8.97 -51.18
C ASN A 245 -22.99 7.85 -51.57
N VAL A 246 -23.05 6.69 -50.91
CA VAL A 246 -22.25 5.52 -51.26
C VAL A 246 -22.59 4.98 -52.66
N LEU A 247 -23.87 4.92 -53.01
CA LEU A 247 -24.32 4.50 -54.34
C LEU A 247 -23.82 5.46 -55.42
N LYS A 248 -24.01 6.79 -55.24
CA LYS A 248 -23.49 7.83 -56.15
C LYS A 248 -21.96 7.79 -56.28
N TYR A 249 -21.25 7.53 -55.19
CA TYR A 249 -19.79 7.37 -55.21
C TYR A 249 -19.38 6.18 -56.08
N LYS A 250 -20.04 5.02 -55.92
CA LYS A 250 -19.83 3.84 -56.78
C LYS A 250 -20.15 4.12 -58.25
N THR A 251 -21.20 4.87 -58.56
CA THR A 251 -21.52 5.22 -59.96
C THR A 251 -20.49 6.17 -60.57
N LYS A 252 -19.93 7.11 -59.78
CA LYS A 252 -18.82 7.98 -60.19
C LYS A 252 -17.49 7.25 -60.35
N THR A 253 -17.25 6.18 -59.60
CA THR A 253 -16.03 5.35 -59.78
C THR A 253 -16.16 4.38 -60.95
N CYS A 254 -17.38 3.86 -61.24
CA CYS A 254 -17.64 3.02 -62.41
C CYS A 254 -17.54 3.75 -63.76
N THR A 255 -17.56 5.09 -63.80
CA THR A 255 -17.34 5.87 -65.04
C THR A 255 -15.86 6.06 -65.39
N ASN A 256 -14.94 5.81 -64.46
CA ASN A 256 -13.48 5.89 -64.68
C ASN A 256 -12.81 4.52 -64.87
N TYR A 257 -13.59 3.43 -64.94
CA TYR A 257 -13.09 2.06 -65.14
C TYR A 257 -13.81 1.38 -66.31
N VAL A 258 -13.67 1.94 -67.50
CA VAL A 258 -13.87 1.19 -68.76
C VAL A 258 -12.55 1.13 -69.49
N SER A 259 -11.71 0.17 -69.09
CA SER A 259 -10.79 -0.57 -69.96
C SER A 259 -9.86 -1.44 -69.11
N LYS A 260 -10.25 -2.69 -68.89
CA LYS A 260 -9.50 -3.86 -69.38
C LYS A 260 -10.16 -5.16 -68.92
N VAL A 261 -10.45 -5.93 -69.95
CA VAL A 261 -10.97 -7.29 -70.07
C VAL A 261 -10.50 -8.27 -68.99
N VAL A 262 -11.49 -8.98 -68.45
CA VAL A 262 -11.57 -10.39 -68.02
C VAL A 262 -10.32 -11.26 -68.27
N ASP A 263 -9.78 -11.89 -67.22
CA ASP A 263 -9.61 -13.34 -67.25
C ASP A 263 -9.56 -13.98 -65.85
N GLN A 264 -9.80 -15.29 -65.86
CA GLN A 264 -10.33 -16.16 -64.82
C GLN A 264 -9.39 -16.50 -63.65
N ASN A 265 -10.02 -16.73 -62.48
CA ASN A 265 -9.60 -17.46 -61.26
C ASN A 265 -8.11 -17.72 -60.96
N PRO A 266 -7.64 -17.31 -59.77
CA PRO A 266 -6.52 -17.94 -59.05
C PRO A 266 -6.99 -18.64 -57.75
N PRO A 267 -6.13 -19.45 -57.11
CA PRO A 267 -6.49 -20.74 -56.55
C PRO A 267 -7.00 -20.69 -55.10
N ILE A 268 -7.75 -21.74 -54.76
CA ILE A 268 -8.05 -22.14 -53.37
C ILE A 268 -6.72 -22.57 -52.74
N GLU A 269 -6.09 -21.69 -51.97
CA GLU A 269 -5.08 -22.08 -51.01
C GLU A 269 -5.77 -22.57 -49.73
N THR A 270 -5.80 -23.90 -49.62
CA THR A 270 -6.01 -24.62 -48.37
C THR A 270 -4.93 -24.18 -47.36
N HIS A 271 -5.31 -23.30 -46.44
CA HIS A 271 -4.52 -23.14 -45.23
C HIS A 271 -4.64 -24.41 -44.40
N ASP A 272 -3.57 -25.20 -44.43
CA ASP A 272 -3.28 -26.27 -43.50
C ASP A 272 -3.62 -25.82 -42.08
N THR A 273 -4.67 -26.42 -41.52
CA THR A 273 -4.88 -26.52 -40.09
C THR A 273 -3.77 -27.36 -39.48
N LEU A 274 -2.61 -26.75 -39.28
CA LEU A 274 -1.68 -27.15 -38.24
C LEU A 274 -2.44 -26.98 -36.92
N LYS A 275 -2.95 -28.10 -36.39
CA LYS A 275 -3.39 -28.24 -35.01
C LYS A 275 -2.23 -27.90 -34.08
N SER A 276 -1.95 -26.61 -33.89
CA SER A 276 -1.23 -26.16 -32.72
C SER A 276 -2.16 -26.46 -31.55
N SER A 277 -1.75 -27.34 -30.64
CA SER A 277 -2.41 -27.55 -29.35
C SER A 277 -2.95 -26.22 -28.84
N GLU A 278 -4.27 -26.08 -28.67
CA GLU A 278 -4.89 -24.82 -28.24
C GLU A 278 -4.37 -24.44 -26.85
N THR A 279 -3.28 -23.68 -26.79
CA THR A 279 -2.75 -23.18 -25.54
C THR A 279 -3.69 -22.10 -25.05
N SER A 280 -4.36 -22.37 -23.92
CA SER A 280 -5.21 -21.40 -23.25
C SER A 280 -4.39 -20.16 -22.87
N TYR A 281 -4.85 -18.96 -23.25
CA TYR A 281 -4.17 -17.71 -22.93
C TYR A 281 -5.15 -16.61 -22.50
N VAL A 282 -4.63 -15.62 -21.78
CA VAL A 282 -5.34 -14.38 -21.46
C VAL A 282 -4.47 -13.17 -21.76
N SER A 283 -5.08 -12.15 -22.35
CA SER A 283 -4.45 -10.85 -22.60
C SER A 283 -4.97 -9.82 -21.59
N VAL A 284 -4.05 -9.14 -20.92
CA VAL A 284 -4.33 -8.18 -19.84
C VAL A 284 -3.71 -6.83 -20.19
N LYS A 285 -4.51 -5.77 -20.20
CA LYS A 285 -4.05 -4.39 -20.42
C LYS A 285 -4.01 -3.66 -19.08
N GLU A 286 -2.85 -3.16 -18.68
CA GLU A 286 -2.66 -2.47 -17.39
C GLU A 286 -2.00 -1.10 -17.60
N THR A 287 -2.38 -0.10 -16.80
CA THR A 287 -1.71 1.20 -16.81
C THR A 287 -1.42 1.63 -15.38
N LEU A 288 -0.16 1.87 -15.08
CA LEU A 288 0.35 2.23 -13.76
C LEU A 288 0.91 3.65 -13.80
N ARG A 289 0.63 4.44 -12.76
CA ARG A 289 1.11 5.83 -12.62
C ARG A 289 1.70 6.05 -11.24
N GLY A 290 2.80 6.78 -11.15
CA GLY A 290 3.39 7.11 -9.86
C GLY A 290 4.71 7.84 -10.01
N TYR A 291 5.61 7.63 -9.07
CA TYR A 291 6.87 8.36 -9.00
C TYR A 291 8.06 7.41 -8.87
N ILE A 292 9.13 7.69 -9.61
CA ILE A 292 10.43 6.99 -9.59
C ILE A 292 11.50 8.04 -9.34
N GLY A 293 12.28 7.90 -8.27
CA GLY A 293 13.25 8.94 -7.86
C GLY A 293 12.60 10.30 -7.58
N GLY A 294 11.35 10.32 -7.11
CA GLY A 294 10.56 11.55 -6.93
C GLY A 294 9.95 12.14 -8.21
N MET A 295 10.23 11.56 -9.38
CA MET A 295 9.80 12.08 -10.68
C MET A 295 8.61 11.28 -11.25
N PRO A 296 7.64 11.93 -11.92
CA PRO A 296 6.44 11.27 -12.42
C PRO A 296 6.75 10.29 -13.55
N CYS A 297 6.16 9.09 -13.47
CA CYS A 297 6.31 8.02 -14.45
C CYS A 297 4.97 7.31 -14.69
N THR A 298 4.69 6.97 -15.95
CA THR A 298 3.51 6.19 -16.36
C THR A 298 3.91 5.00 -17.20
N ALA A 299 3.53 3.78 -16.79
CA ALA A 299 3.75 2.55 -17.54
C ALA A 299 2.43 2.03 -18.10
N THR A 300 2.36 1.78 -19.41
CA THR A 300 1.20 1.14 -20.08
C THR A 300 1.65 -0.20 -20.63
N LEU A 301 1.19 -1.27 -20.00
CA LEU A 301 1.62 -2.64 -20.24
C LEU A 301 0.51 -3.46 -20.91
N ARG A 302 0.89 -4.31 -21.84
CA ARG A 302 0.05 -5.35 -22.43
C ARG A 302 0.68 -6.70 -22.15
N MET A 303 0.02 -7.53 -21.36
CA MET A 303 0.54 -8.82 -20.92
C MET A 303 -0.22 -9.93 -21.63
N LYS A 304 0.49 -10.95 -22.13
CA LYS A 304 -0.08 -12.20 -22.61
C LYS A 304 0.38 -13.32 -21.67
N ILE A 305 -0.56 -13.90 -20.91
CA ILE A 305 -0.29 -14.91 -19.89
C ILE A 305 -0.75 -16.26 -20.44
N ASN A 306 0.15 -17.25 -20.42
CA ASN A 306 -0.15 -18.59 -20.89
C ASN A 306 -0.66 -19.43 -19.71
N LEU A 307 -1.77 -20.14 -19.92
CA LEU A 307 -2.38 -21.03 -18.95
C LEU A 307 -2.09 -22.47 -19.41
N GLN A 308 -1.11 -23.14 -18.80
CA GLN A 308 -0.78 -24.52 -19.15
C GLN A 308 -2.00 -25.43 -18.93
N ASN A 309 -2.25 -26.36 -19.87
CA ASN A 309 -3.29 -27.39 -19.74
C ASN A 309 -2.83 -28.43 -18.71
N SER A 310 -3.17 -28.23 -17.44
CA SER A 310 -3.16 -29.29 -16.44
C SER A 310 -4.58 -29.83 -16.38
N ASN A 311 -4.81 -31.05 -16.88
CA ASN A 311 -6.11 -31.71 -16.99
C ASN A 311 -6.77 -32.13 -15.66
N ASP A 312 -6.30 -31.64 -14.51
CA ASP A 312 -6.87 -31.97 -13.19
C ASP A 312 -7.72 -30.80 -12.66
N PHE A 313 -9.00 -30.71 -13.03
CA PHE A 313 -9.91 -29.69 -12.50
C PHE A 313 -11.32 -30.23 -12.28
N ASP A 314 -11.49 -31.16 -11.32
CA ASP A 314 -12.83 -31.58 -10.89
C ASP A 314 -13.13 -31.43 -9.39
N ASP A 315 -12.27 -30.81 -8.58
CA ASP A 315 -12.65 -30.54 -7.17
C ASP A 315 -12.09 -29.24 -6.57
N TRP A 316 -13.00 -28.35 -6.18
CA TRP A 316 -12.71 -27.08 -5.50
C TRP A 316 -11.97 -27.29 -4.17
N ASN A 317 -12.31 -28.34 -3.43
CA ASN A 317 -11.68 -28.65 -2.14
C ASN A 317 -10.24 -29.17 -2.32
N TYR A 318 -10.00 -30.00 -3.34
CA TYR A 318 -8.67 -30.54 -3.64
C TYR A 318 -7.71 -29.45 -4.14
N SER A 319 -8.20 -28.47 -4.91
CA SER A 319 -7.39 -27.35 -5.43
C SER A 319 -6.91 -26.36 -4.35
N ILE A 320 -7.74 -26.09 -3.33
CA ILE A 320 -7.39 -25.22 -2.20
C ILE A 320 -6.35 -25.88 -1.29
N MET A 321 -6.48 -27.19 -1.06
CA MET A 321 -5.59 -27.97 -0.18
C MET A 321 -4.30 -28.43 -0.86
N ARG A 322 -4.13 -28.17 -2.17
CA ARG A 322 -2.89 -28.51 -2.89
C ARG A 322 -1.69 -27.82 -2.23
N LYS A 323 -0.58 -28.57 -2.07
CA LYS A 323 0.66 -28.05 -1.46
C LYS A 323 1.20 -26.83 -2.21
N SER A 324 1.11 -26.80 -3.55
CA SER A 324 1.52 -25.67 -4.39
C SER A 324 0.46 -25.34 -5.45
N LEU A 325 0.24 -24.04 -5.70
CA LEU A 325 -0.61 -23.54 -6.79
C LEU A 325 0.28 -23.11 -7.97
N VAL A 326 -0.25 -23.20 -9.19
CA VAL A 326 0.51 -22.93 -10.42
C VAL A 326 0.91 -21.44 -10.52
N THR A 327 2.22 -21.17 -10.55
CA THR A 327 2.75 -19.83 -10.89
C THR A 327 2.46 -19.52 -12.35
N LEU A 328 1.86 -18.36 -12.64
CA LEU A 328 1.53 -17.96 -14.01
C LEU A 328 2.69 -17.16 -14.61
N LYS A 329 3.09 -17.50 -15.84
CA LYS A 329 4.12 -16.79 -16.59
C LYS A 329 3.52 -16.14 -17.83
N GLY A 330 3.98 -14.94 -18.17
CA GLY A 330 3.53 -14.21 -19.34
C GLY A 330 4.59 -13.30 -19.93
N LYS A 331 4.41 -12.95 -21.20
CA LYS A 331 5.21 -11.93 -21.89
C LYS A 331 4.52 -10.58 -21.79
N VAL A 332 5.31 -9.52 -21.68
CA VAL A 332 4.85 -8.15 -21.48
C VAL A 332 5.38 -7.28 -22.61
N GLY A 333 4.47 -6.57 -23.30
CA GLY A 333 4.79 -5.49 -24.21
C GLY A 333 4.22 -4.16 -23.72
N GLY A 334 4.37 -3.12 -24.53
CA GLY A 334 3.84 -1.79 -24.25
C GLY A 334 4.93 -0.73 -24.19
N TYR A 335 4.71 0.31 -23.40
CA TYR A 335 5.65 1.43 -23.29
C TYR A 335 5.59 2.10 -21.92
N VAL A 336 6.67 2.77 -21.55
CA VAL A 336 6.83 3.57 -20.34
C VAL A 336 7.10 5.02 -20.75
N VAL A 337 6.37 5.95 -20.15
CA VAL A 337 6.56 7.39 -20.29
C VAL A 337 7.28 7.89 -19.06
N PHE A 338 8.56 8.20 -19.21
CA PHE A 338 9.40 8.74 -18.15
C PHE A 338 10.18 9.97 -18.63
N ARG A 339 9.44 11.07 -18.82
CA ARG A 339 9.92 12.31 -19.45
C ARG A 339 11.11 12.99 -18.76
N ALA A 340 11.32 12.69 -17.49
CA ALA A 340 12.44 13.24 -16.74
C ALA A 340 13.80 12.63 -17.14
N ILE A 341 13.79 11.44 -17.77
CA ILE A 341 15.01 10.76 -18.24
C ILE A 341 15.08 10.81 -19.78
N GLU A 342 14.00 10.47 -20.47
CA GLU A 342 13.94 10.43 -21.94
C GLU A 342 12.70 11.17 -22.44
N LYS A 343 12.85 12.05 -23.44
CA LYS A 343 11.72 12.84 -23.99
C LYS A 343 10.67 11.93 -24.65
N ASP A 344 11.14 10.90 -25.33
CA ASP A 344 10.31 9.93 -26.06
C ASP A 344 9.83 8.78 -25.18
N LYS A 345 8.90 7.98 -25.74
CA LYS A 345 8.40 6.78 -25.08
C LYS A 345 9.48 5.71 -25.05
N LEU A 346 9.65 5.08 -23.90
CA LEU A 346 10.46 3.89 -23.74
C LEU A 346 9.63 2.67 -24.11
N HIS A 347 9.96 1.99 -25.20
CA HIS A 347 9.22 0.82 -25.67
C HIS A 347 9.77 -0.46 -25.05
N VAL A 348 8.89 -1.37 -24.64
CA VAL A 348 9.29 -2.68 -24.11
C VAL A 348 9.75 -3.56 -25.28
N ILE A 349 11.03 -3.95 -25.27
CA ILE A 349 11.62 -4.87 -26.27
C ILE A 349 11.42 -6.32 -25.83
N ASP A 350 11.74 -6.60 -24.57
CA ASP A 350 11.50 -7.89 -23.94
C ASP A 350 10.97 -7.65 -22.54
N GLY A 351 9.86 -8.31 -22.21
CA GLY A 351 9.18 -8.11 -20.97
C GLY A 351 8.62 -9.42 -20.47
N GLU A 352 8.80 -9.68 -19.18
CA GLU A 352 8.33 -10.89 -18.52
C GLU A 352 7.54 -10.53 -17.27
N VAL A 353 6.47 -11.28 -17.04
CA VAL A 353 5.71 -11.25 -15.80
C VAL A 353 5.59 -12.64 -15.23
N LYS A 354 5.90 -12.77 -13.94
CA LYS A 354 5.67 -13.97 -13.15
C LYS A 354 4.69 -13.61 -12.03
N MET A 355 3.51 -14.22 -12.04
CA MET A 355 2.46 -13.94 -11.07
C MET A 355 2.39 -15.05 -10.03
N PHE A 356 2.21 -14.63 -8.77
CA PHE A 356 2.08 -15.49 -7.61
C PHE A 356 3.33 -16.32 -7.31
N GLU A 357 4.52 -15.76 -7.57
CA GLU A 357 5.76 -16.33 -7.07
C GLU A 357 5.79 -16.25 -5.55
N VAL A 358 6.39 -17.24 -4.90
CA VAL A 358 6.58 -17.27 -3.46
C VAL A 358 8.06 -17.43 -3.18
N ASN A 359 8.54 -16.75 -2.15
CA ASN A 359 9.90 -16.93 -1.65
C ASN A 359 9.85 -17.92 -0.48
N TYR A 360 10.74 -18.90 -0.44
CA TYR A 360 10.83 -19.88 0.63
C TYR A 360 11.04 -19.24 2.02
N ARG A 361 11.70 -18.07 2.10
CA ARG A 361 11.84 -17.26 3.34
C ARG A 361 10.52 -16.64 3.79
N THR A 362 9.56 -16.41 2.89
CA THR A 362 8.23 -15.83 3.17
C THR A 362 7.11 -16.63 2.48
N PRO A 363 6.82 -17.87 2.91
CA PRO A 363 5.98 -18.82 2.16
C PRO A 363 4.49 -18.44 2.08
N TYR A 364 4.09 -17.42 2.84
CA TYR A 364 2.73 -16.89 2.86
C TYR A 364 2.59 -15.63 1.98
N THR A 365 3.69 -15.01 1.58
CA THR A 365 3.69 -13.80 0.76
C THR A 365 3.84 -14.17 -0.70
N GLN A 366 2.90 -13.69 -1.51
CA GLN A 366 2.92 -13.89 -2.95
C GLN A 366 3.42 -12.63 -3.65
N TYR A 367 4.12 -12.82 -4.76
CA TYR A 367 4.74 -11.76 -5.53
C TYR A 367 4.26 -11.78 -6.96
N MET A 368 4.04 -10.60 -7.54
CA MET A 368 3.96 -10.45 -9.00
C MET A 368 5.19 -9.68 -9.44
N HIS A 369 6.11 -10.36 -10.12
CA HIS A 369 7.38 -9.82 -10.57
C HIS A 369 7.29 -9.47 -12.06
N TYR A 370 7.68 -8.25 -12.39
CA TYR A 370 7.73 -7.68 -13.72
C TYR A 370 9.18 -7.34 -14.02
N ARG A 371 9.72 -7.82 -15.14
CA ARG A 371 11.04 -7.45 -15.63
C ARG A 371 10.89 -6.95 -17.05
N LEU A 372 11.16 -5.67 -17.28
CA LEU A 372 10.99 -5.02 -18.58
C LEU A 372 12.32 -4.47 -19.07
N LEU A 373 12.77 -4.94 -20.23
CA LEU A 373 13.84 -4.33 -21.01
C LEU A 373 13.22 -3.29 -21.94
N LEU A 374 13.66 -2.04 -21.79
CA LEU A 374 13.11 -0.88 -22.47
C LEU A 374 14.15 -0.26 -23.41
N ALA A 375 13.72 0.25 -24.56
CA ALA A 375 14.54 1.10 -25.43
C ALA A 375 13.87 2.45 -25.72
N ALA A 376 14.71 3.48 -25.75
CA ALA A 376 14.37 4.80 -26.25
C ALA A 376 14.64 4.89 -27.75
N ALA A 377 14.02 5.88 -28.42
CA ALA A 377 14.34 6.22 -29.81
C ALA A 377 15.81 6.69 -29.97
N SER A 378 16.42 7.20 -28.90
CA SER A 378 17.84 7.57 -28.83
C SER A 378 18.81 6.39 -28.85
N GLY A 379 18.31 5.14 -28.79
CA GLY A 379 19.13 3.92 -28.70
C GLY A 379 19.51 3.52 -27.27
N SER A 380 19.30 4.38 -26.27
CA SER A 380 19.52 4.05 -24.86
C SER A 380 18.64 2.89 -24.39
N ARG A 381 19.21 2.00 -23.57
CA ARG A 381 18.51 0.84 -22.99
C ARG A 381 18.36 0.96 -21.48
N TYR A 382 17.22 0.53 -20.98
CA TYR A 382 16.87 0.59 -19.55
C TYR A 382 16.22 -0.70 -19.08
N VAL A 383 16.38 -1.02 -17.81
CA VAL A 383 15.68 -2.12 -17.14
C VAL A 383 14.76 -1.55 -16.07
N LEU A 384 13.48 -1.90 -16.16
CA LEU A 384 12.48 -1.62 -15.13
C LEU A 384 12.07 -2.95 -14.49
N GLU A 385 12.50 -3.14 -13.25
CA GLU A 385 12.09 -4.26 -12.41
C GLU A 385 10.98 -3.80 -11.46
N GLY A 386 9.85 -4.48 -11.47
CA GLY A 386 8.68 -4.16 -10.68
C GLY A 386 8.22 -5.34 -9.84
N LYS A 387 7.91 -5.12 -8.56
CA LYS A 387 7.41 -6.17 -7.66
C LYS A 387 6.14 -5.69 -6.96
N LYS A 388 5.03 -6.41 -7.17
CA LYS A 388 3.85 -6.30 -6.30
C LYS A 388 4.01 -7.33 -5.18
N ILE A 389 3.76 -6.91 -3.95
CA ILE A 389 3.95 -7.73 -2.75
C ILE A 389 2.57 -7.91 -2.11
N MET A 390 2.08 -9.15 -2.11
CA MET A 390 0.79 -9.53 -1.52
C MET A 390 1.07 -10.31 -0.24
N ASN A 391 0.97 -9.62 0.88
CA ASN A 391 1.21 -10.22 2.18
C ASN A 391 -0.07 -10.91 2.67
N PRO A 392 0.03 -11.94 3.51
CA PRO A 392 -1.12 -12.68 4.02
C PRO A 392 -1.95 -11.91 5.07
N TYR A 393 -2.00 -10.58 4.99
CA TYR A 393 -2.40 -9.70 6.09
C TYR A 393 -3.72 -8.93 5.87
N LEU A 394 -4.52 -8.85 6.95
CA LEU A 394 -5.77 -8.10 7.16
C LEU A 394 -6.92 -8.37 6.18
N PHE A 395 -8.13 -7.99 6.62
CA PHE A 395 -9.37 -7.97 5.84
C PHE A 395 -9.11 -7.72 4.35
N ALA A 396 -9.82 -8.44 3.48
CA ALA A 396 -9.71 -8.36 2.01
C ALA A 396 -9.67 -6.92 1.44
N ILE A 397 -10.10 -5.91 2.21
CA ILE A 397 -9.94 -4.49 1.95
C ILE A 397 -8.48 -4.06 1.67
N PHE A 398 -7.47 -4.65 2.33
CA PHE A 398 -6.05 -4.30 2.11
C PHE A 398 -5.45 -4.93 0.85
N SER A 399 -5.99 -6.07 0.40
CA SER A 399 -5.60 -6.69 -0.88
C SER A 399 -5.66 -5.68 -2.03
N ARG A 400 -6.60 -4.74 -1.98
CA ARG A 400 -6.73 -3.64 -2.95
C ARG A 400 -5.44 -2.80 -3.04
N LYS A 401 -4.84 -2.41 -1.92
CA LYS A 401 -3.64 -1.56 -1.92
C LYS A 401 -2.42 -2.32 -2.45
N GLU A 402 -2.30 -3.57 -2.06
CA GLU A 402 -1.15 -4.42 -2.40
C GLU A 402 -1.18 -4.90 -3.85
N THR A 403 -2.35 -5.31 -4.36
CA THR A 403 -2.53 -5.73 -5.77
C THR A 403 -2.42 -4.57 -6.77
N THR A 404 -2.59 -3.32 -6.31
CA THR A 404 -2.52 -2.12 -7.16
C THR A 404 -1.20 -1.35 -7.07
N THR A 405 -0.32 -1.67 -6.10
CA THR A 405 0.95 -0.96 -5.91
C THR A 405 2.12 -1.79 -6.42
N LEU A 406 2.83 -1.28 -7.42
CA LEU A 406 4.05 -1.85 -7.96
C LEU A 406 5.27 -1.07 -7.43
N TYR A 407 6.14 -1.73 -6.67
CA TYR A 407 7.43 -1.17 -6.26
C TYR A 407 8.41 -1.37 -7.41
N VAL A 408 9.06 -0.30 -7.87
CA VAL A 408 9.88 -0.34 -9.08
C VAL A 408 11.30 0.10 -8.83
N THR A 409 12.23 -0.53 -9.52
CA THR A 409 13.63 -0.13 -9.66
C THR A 409 13.90 0.11 -11.14
N PHE A 410 14.42 1.28 -11.47
CA PHE A 410 14.73 1.70 -12.83
C PHE A 410 16.24 1.89 -12.97
N LYS A 411 16.84 1.13 -13.88
CA LYS A 411 18.29 1.11 -14.11
C LYS A 411 18.62 1.38 -15.58
N ARG A 412 19.68 2.15 -15.85
CA ARG A 412 20.25 2.25 -17.21
C ARG A 412 21.14 1.04 -17.49
N VAL A 413 21.06 0.47 -18.69
CA VAL A 413 21.96 -0.61 -19.12
C VAL A 413 23.18 0.03 -19.75
N SER A 414 24.35 -0.14 -19.11
CA SER A 414 25.63 0.27 -19.70
C SER A 414 25.93 -0.63 -20.90
N GLY A 415 26.20 -0.03 -22.06
CA GLY A 415 26.68 -0.77 -23.23
C GLY A 415 28.16 -1.09 -23.07
N ASN A 416 28.65 -2.14 -23.74
CA ASN A 416 30.08 -2.46 -23.86
C ASN A 416 30.88 -1.44 -24.72
N PHE A 417 30.30 -0.27 -24.98
CA PHE A 417 30.96 0.81 -25.71
C PHE A 417 30.88 2.07 -24.85
N ALA A 418 32.06 2.62 -24.57
CA ALA A 418 32.37 3.80 -23.75
C ALA A 418 32.54 3.56 -22.25
N GLU A 419 33.81 3.51 -21.85
CA GLU A 419 34.29 4.03 -20.57
C GLU A 419 33.77 5.46 -20.40
N ASP A 420 32.68 5.63 -19.65
CA ASP A 420 32.30 6.92 -19.11
C ASP A 420 31.85 6.72 -17.67
N HIS A 421 32.57 7.35 -16.74
CA HIS A 421 32.43 7.26 -15.29
C HIS A 421 31.12 7.90 -14.74
N HIS A 422 30.02 7.81 -15.47
CA HIS A 422 28.71 8.23 -14.99
C HIS A 422 28.05 7.11 -14.18
N VAL A 423 28.18 7.23 -12.85
CA VAL A 423 27.46 6.51 -11.78
C VAL A 423 26.13 5.95 -12.27
N GLY A 424 26.01 4.62 -12.28
CA GLY A 424 24.84 3.89 -12.79
C GLY A 424 23.54 4.44 -12.21
N LEU A 425 22.72 5.05 -13.06
CA LEU A 425 21.39 5.54 -12.70
C LEU A 425 20.57 4.38 -12.12
N ASN A 426 20.30 4.40 -10.82
CA ASN A 426 19.51 3.39 -10.11
C ASN A 426 18.44 4.09 -9.26
N LEU A 427 17.25 4.25 -9.82
CA LEU A 427 16.14 4.98 -9.19
C LEU A 427 15.08 4.01 -8.65
N LYS A 428 14.70 4.18 -7.39
CA LYS A 428 13.58 3.42 -6.78
C LYS A 428 12.29 4.24 -6.81
N GLY A 429 11.14 3.58 -6.89
CA GLY A 429 9.85 4.24 -7.01
C GLY A 429 8.64 3.37 -6.67
N LYS A 430 7.46 3.97 -6.75
CA LYS A 430 6.17 3.29 -6.60
C LYS A 430 5.22 3.74 -7.70
N LEU A 431 4.69 2.78 -8.45
CA LEU A 431 3.62 3.00 -9.43
C LEU A 431 2.33 2.39 -8.89
N LYS A 432 1.20 3.04 -9.12
CA LYS A 432 -0.12 2.60 -8.68
C LYS A 432 -1.09 2.48 -9.84
N VAL A 433 -1.94 1.47 -9.76
CA VAL A 433 -3.11 1.30 -10.63
C VAL A 433 -4.30 2.00 -9.98
N SER A 434 -5.00 2.87 -10.72
CA SER A 434 -6.24 3.47 -10.22
C SER A 434 -7.38 2.46 -10.22
N MET A 435 -8.40 2.63 -9.38
CA MET A 435 -9.54 1.70 -9.36
C MET A 435 -10.31 1.66 -10.67
N ILE A 436 -10.43 2.81 -11.33
CA ILE A 436 -11.06 2.91 -12.65
C ILE A 436 -10.25 2.09 -13.65
N GLN A 437 -8.91 2.16 -13.58
CA GLN A 437 -8.05 1.38 -14.46
C GLN A 437 -8.11 -0.11 -14.15
N LEU A 438 -8.16 -0.51 -12.88
CA LEU A 438 -8.31 -1.91 -12.47
C LEU A 438 -9.63 -2.51 -12.97
N LEU A 439 -10.74 -1.77 -12.84
CA LEU A 439 -12.04 -2.18 -13.36
C LEU A 439 -12.01 -2.29 -14.90
N LYS A 440 -11.38 -1.32 -15.59
CA LYS A 440 -11.16 -1.41 -17.04
C LYS A 440 -10.33 -2.64 -17.41
N THR A 441 -9.27 -2.94 -16.67
CA THR A 441 -8.42 -4.13 -16.88
C THR A 441 -9.25 -5.41 -16.78
N LEU A 442 -10.08 -5.55 -15.74
CA LEU A 442 -10.98 -6.71 -15.55
C LEU A 442 -12.02 -6.86 -16.67
N LEU A 443 -12.60 -5.74 -17.13
CA LEU A 443 -13.58 -5.73 -18.22
C LEU A 443 -12.95 -5.94 -19.60
N SER A 444 -11.65 -5.62 -19.75
CA SER A 444 -10.90 -5.72 -21.01
C SER A 444 -10.09 -7.02 -21.16
N LEU A 445 -10.37 -8.04 -20.35
CA LEU A 445 -9.71 -9.35 -20.46
C LEU A 445 -10.12 -10.04 -21.77
N GLU A 446 -9.15 -10.33 -22.62
CA GLU A 446 -9.34 -10.99 -23.92
C GLU A 446 -8.68 -12.39 -23.90
N GLY A 447 -9.15 -13.33 -24.71
CA GLY A 447 -8.58 -14.68 -24.84
C GLY A 447 -9.49 -15.82 -24.32
N ASN A 448 -9.22 -17.04 -24.79
CA ASN A 448 -9.97 -18.26 -24.48
C ASN A 448 -9.80 -18.73 -23.02
N GLY A 449 -8.78 -18.25 -22.30
CA GLY A 449 -8.48 -18.60 -20.91
C GLY A 449 -9.01 -17.65 -19.83
N LYS A 450 -9.79 -16.61 -20.19
CA LYS A 450 -10.18 -15.53 -19.25
C LYS A 450 -10.87 -16.02 -17.96
N GLY A 451 -11.78 -16.99 -18.06
CA GLY A 451 -12.50 -17.52 -16.91
C GLY A 451 -11.59 -18.29 -15.95
N ARG A 452 -10.70 -19.11 -16.52
CA ARG A 452 -9.69 -19.88 -15.77
C ARG A 452 -8.69 -18.97 -15.08
N PHE A 453 -8.23 -17.91 -15.76
CA PHE A 453 -7.38 -16.89 -15.16
C PHE A 453 -8.06 -16.21 -13.97
N LEU A 454 -9.31 -15.75 -14.12
CA LEU A 454 -10.06 -15.12 -13.03
C LEU A 454 -10.24 -16.06 -11.83
N HIS A 455 -10.56 -17.33 -12.10
CA HIS A 455 -10.68 -18.34 -11.06
C HIS A 455 -9.37 -18.54 -10.29
N LEU A 456 -8.25 -18.78 -11.00
CA LEU A 456 -6.93 -18.93 -10.38
C LEU A 456 -6.51 -17.68 -9.60
N PHE A 457 -6.72 -16.49 -10.19
CA PHE A 457 -6.42 -15.22 -9.54
C PHE A 457 -7.19 -15.05 -8.23
N LEU A 458 -8.50 -15.32 -8.23
CA LEU A 458 -9.34 -15.27 -7.02
C LEU A 458 -8.94 -16.33 -5.99
N LEU A 459 -8.57 -17.53 -6.44
CA LEU A 459 -8.09 -18.61 -5.57
C LEU A 459 -6.79 -18.21 -4.84
N HIS A 460 -5.84 -17.60 -5.54
CA HIS A 460 -4.61 -17.07 -4.94
C HIS A 460 -4.89 -15.95 -3.93
N LEU A 461 -5.84 -15.06 -4.21
CA LEU A 461 -6.26 -14.02 -3.27
C LEU A 461 -6.95 -14.61 -2.03
N LEU A 462 -7.88 -15.56 -2.21
CA LEU A 462 -8.55 -16.27 -1.13
C LEU A 462 -7.53 -16.99 -0.24
N ARG A 463 -6.59 -17.72 -0.84
CA ARG A 463 -5.54 -18.45 -0.13
C ARG A 463 -4.63 -17.52 0.67
N THR A 464 -4.23 -16.38 0.10
CA THR A 464 -3.30 -15.44 0.74
C THR A 464 -3.96 -14.63 1.84
N TYR A 465 -5.10 -14.00 1.56
CA TYR A 465 -5.71 -13.01 2.46
C TYR A 465 -6.71 -13.60 3.45
N ILE A 466 -7.40 -14.69 3.11
CA ILE A 466 -8.47 -15.26 3.93
C ILE A 466 -8.00 -16.55 4.61
N LEU A 467 -7.58 -17.55 3.84
CA LEU A 467 -7.19 -18.85 4.39
C LEU A 467 -5.80 -18.82 5.04
N GLN A 468 -4.91 -17.94 4.56
CA GLN A 468 -3.52 -17.80 5.00
C GLN A 468 -2.80 -19.16 5.03
N ILE A 469 -2.94 -19.95 3.96
CA ILE A 469 -2.27 -21.26 3.81
C ILE A 469 -0.96 -21.05 3.05
N PRO A 470 0.20 -21.44 3.59
CA PRO A 470 1.49 -21.25 2.91
C PRO A 470 1.53 -22.04 1.59
N GLN A 471 2.25 -21.54 0.59
CA GLN A 471 2.61 -22.37 -0.56
C GLN A 471 3.81 -23.23 -0.20
N GLY A 472 3.69 -24.54 -0.43
CA GLY A 472 4.73 -25.52 -0.18
C GLY A 472 5.86 -25.35 -1.18
N ILE A 473 6.95 -24.74 -0.71
CA ILE A 473 8.28 -24.94 -1.26
C ILE A 473 9.01 -25.73 -0.19
N HIS A 474 9.02 -27.06 -0.32
CA HIS A 474 9.85 -27.91 0.53
C HIS A 474 11.27 -27.87 -0.01
N GLU A 475 12.03 -26.86 0.38
CA GLU A 475 13.40 -27.12 0.78
C GLU A 475 13.35 -27.29 2.28
N GLU A 476 13.08 -28.52 2.74
CA GLU A 476 13.41 -28.88 4.10
C GLU A 476 14.92 -28.73 4.23
N TYR A 477 15.35 -27.61 4.79
CA TYR A 477 16.71 -27.45 5.24
C TYR A 477 16.93 -28.48 6.34
N THR A 478 17.46 -29.65 5.96
CA THR A 478 18.08 -30.56 6.91
C THR A 478 19.26 -29.79 7.52
N PRO A 479 19.32 -29.64 8.85
CA PRO A 479 20.43 -28.99 9.51
C PRO A 479 21.64 -29.93 9.49
N THR A 480 22.18 -30.16 8.31
CA THR A 480 23.41 -30.89 8.05
C THR A 480 24.40 -29.86 7.50
N ASP A 481 25.47 -29.63 8.27
CA ASP A 481 26.78 -29.15 7.80
C ASP A 481 27.14 -27.65 7.81
N SER A 482 26.78 -26.86 8.83
CA SER A 482 27.49 -25.57 9.02
C SER A 482 27.70 -25.03 10.44
N TYR A 483 27.62 -25.86 11.49
CA TYR A 483 27.92 -25.41 12.86
C TYR A 483 29.41 -25.47 13.24
N ASN A 484 30.31 -25.54 12.27
CA ASN A 484 31.71 -25.92 12.51
C ASN A 484 32.74 -24.83 12.19
N ASN A 485 32.42 -23.57 12.46
CA ASN A 485 33.45 -22.56 12.74
C ASN A 485 33.44 -22.27 14.24
N SER A 486 34.55 -22.52 14.93
CA SER A 486 34.71 -22.19 16.34
C SER A 486 34.45 -20.70 16.56
N TYR A 487 33.36 -20.37 17.26
CA TYR A 487 33.13 -18.99 17.69
C TYR A 487 34.26 -18.54 18.62
N PRO A 488 34.72 -17.28 18.60
CA PRO A 488 35.78 -16.80 19.49
C PRO A 488 35.49 -17.14 20.96
N THR A 489 36.50 -17.64 21.67
CA THR A 489 36.38 -18.00 23.08
C THR A 489 36.07 -16.78 23.93
N SER A 490 35.07 -16.90 24.82
CA SER A 490 34.66 -15.84 25.73
C SER A 490 34.90 -16.25 27.19
N THR A 491 35.28 -15.29 28.02
CA THR A 491 35.26 -15.43 29.48
C THR A 491 33.89 -15.03 30.00
N PHE A 492 33.35 -15.79 30.96
CA PHE A 492 32.08 -15.48 31.62
C PHE A 492 32.37 -14.81 32.97
N HIS A 493 31.65 -13.74 33.28
CA HIS A 493 31.72 -13.07 34.56
C HIS A 493 30.31 -12.96 35.16
N GLU A 494 30.18 -13.42 36.40
CA GLU A 494 28.98 -13.22 37.22
C GLU A 494 29.09 -11.88 37.97
N LEU A 495 27.98 -11.15 38.06
CA LEU A 495 27.90 -9.81 38.65
C LEU A 495 26.71 -9.75 39.61
N GLU A 496 26.96 -9.27 40.82
CA GLU A 496 25.89 -8.90 41.75
C GLU A 496 25.52 -7.43 41.54
N THR A 497 24.24 -7.16 41.32
CA THR A 497 23.71 -5.80 41.14
C THR A 497 23.40 -5.15 42.49
N GLY A 498 23.28 -3.82 42.53
CA GLY A 498 23.05 -3.07 43.77
C GLY A 498 21.72 -3.40 44.48
N ASP A 499 20.77 -4.05 43.80
CA ASP A 499 19.53 -4.57 44.38
C ASP A 499 19.55 -6.09 44.64
N GLY A 500 20.73 -6.72 44.61
CA GLY A 500 20.94 -8.13 44.95
C GLY A 500 20.57 -9.14 43.85
N CYS A 501 20.32 -8.67 42.62
CA CYS A 501 20.08 -9.57 41.48
C CYS A 501 21.40 -10.05 40.88
N ILE A 502 21.54 -11.35 40.66
CA ILE A 502 22.70 -11.93 39.97
C ILE A 502 22.47 -11.86 38.46
N ILE A 503 23.37 -11.18 37.77
CA ILE A 503 23.41 -11.09 36.31
C ILE A 503 24.76 -11.58 35.80
N SER A 504 24.94 -11.62 34.49
CA SER A 504 26.21 -12.04 33.91
C SER A 504 26.64 -11.14 32.76
N CYS A 505 27.92 -11.24 32.39
CA CYS A 505 28.43 -10.68 31.15
C CYS A 505 29.47 -11.62 30.52
N ARG A 506 29.56 -11.56 29.19
CA ARG A 506 30.57 -12.29 28.41
C ARG A 506 31.62 -11.31 27.91
N ARG A 507 32.89 -11.67 28.08
CA ARG A 507 34.04 -10.89 27.63
C ARG A 507 34.80 -11.62 26.53
N TRP A 508 35.15 -10.92 25.47
CA TRP A 508 36.10 -11.38 24.47
C TRP A 508 37.34 -10.50 24.50
N ASN A 509 38.49 -11.13 24.73
CA ASN A 509 39.77 -10.44 24.77
C ASN A 509 40.22 -10.04 23.36
N ARG A 510 41.09 -9.03 23.30
CA ARG A 510 41.77 -8.63 22.06
C ARG A 510 42.51 -9.83 21.47
N GLY A 511 42.24 -10.18 20.21
CA GLY A 511 43.05 -11.16 19.51
C GLY A 511 44.48 -10.63 19.37
N HIS A 512 45.49 -11.49 19.57
CA HIS A 512 46.90 -11.15 19.35
C HIS A 512 47.18 -10.95 17.85
N SER A 513 46.67 -9.87 17.24
CA SER A 513 47.09 -9.44 15.91
C SER A 513 48.46 -8.81 16.02
N ARG A 514 49.47 -9.47 15.45
CA ARG A 514 50.91 -9.11 15.52
C ARG A 514 51.31 -7.79 14.86
N LEU A 515 50.39 -6.90 14.46
CA LEU A 515 50.70 -5.83 13.50
C LEU A 515 50.25 -4.40 13.81
N LYS A 516 49.77 -4.06 15.01
CA LYS A 516 49.67 -2.65 15.43
C LYS A 516 50.03 -2.48 16.91
N PHE A 517 51.26 -2.06 17.17
CA PHE A 517 51.71 -1.56 18.46
C PHE A 517 51.16 -0.14 18.71
N ASN A 518 50.77 0.13 19.96
CA ASN A 518 50.78 1.44 20.66
C ASN A 518 49.53 2.34 20.80
N GLU A 519 48.29 1.88 20.68
CA GLU A 519 47.14 2.64 21.24
C GLU A 519 46.21 1.75 22.08
N GLU A 520 46.04 2.10 23.37
CA GLU A 520 45.06 1.47 24.24
C GLU A 520 43.65 1.88 23.82
N LYS A 521 42.99 1.04 23.03
CA LYS A 521 41.60 1.24 22.62
C LYS A 521 40.61 1.03 23.77
N HIS A 522 39.55 1.84 23.82
CA HIS A 522 38.52 1.66 24.84
C HIS A 522 37.69 0.37 24.59
N PRO A 523 37.25 -0.34 25.64
CA PRO A 523 36.39 -1.50 25.51
C PRO A 523 35.01 -1.09 25.00
N VAL A 524 34.34 -2.03 24.33
CA VAL A 524 33.00 -1.85 23.80
C VAL A 524 32.00 -2.69 24.59
N LEU A 525 31.04 -2.03 25.23
CA LEU A 525 29.90 -2.64 25.89
C LEU A 525 28.71 -2.77 24.93
N LEU A 526 28.25 -4.00 24.73
CA LEU A 526 27.12 -4.36 23.89
C LEU A 526 25.89 -4.63 24.75
N LEU A 527 24.78 -3.96 24.42
CA LEU A 527 23.52 -4.05 25.16
C LEU A 527 22.40 -4.57 24.25
N ASN A 528 22.01 -5.82 24.46
CA ASN A 528 21.00 -6.50 23.66
C ASN A 528 19.60 -5.86 23.79
N GLY A 529 18.72 -6.22 22.84
CA GLY A 529 17.30 -5.89 22.91
C GLY A 529 16.55 -6.72 23.94
N HIS A 530 15.22 -6.74 23.84
CA HIS A 530 14.38 -7.39 24.86
C HIS A 530 14.55 -8.92 24.91
N SER A 531 14.74 -9.57 23.77
CA SER A 531 14.66 -11.04 23.69
C SER A 531 15.51 -11.67 22.59
N THR A 532 15.99 -10.89 21.63
CA THR A 532 16.75 -11.36 20.47
C THR A 532 18.24 -11.14 20.75
N GLU A 533 19.04 -12.21 20.69
CA GLU A 533 20.50 -12.07 20.64
C GLU A 533 20.88 -11.38 19.33
N SER A 534 21.43 -10.18 19.45
CA SER A 534 21.67 -9.27 18.33
C SER A 534 23.14 -9.20 17.94
N PHE A 535 24.06 -9.65 18.80
CA PHE A 535 25.49 -9.42 18.62
C PHE A 535 26.30 -10.71 18.50
N CYS A 536 25.97 -11.73 19.29
CA CYS A 536 26.67 -13.01 19.26
C CYS A 536 25.97 -13.98 18.30
N LEU A 537 26.39 -14.03 17.04
CA LEU A 537 25.67 -14.73 15.97
C LEU A 537 26.52 -15.88 15.40
N PRO A 538 26.51 -17.07 16.04
CA PRO A 538 27.42 -18.15 15.69
C PRO A 538 27.18 -18.76 14.30
N THR A 539 25.99 -18.60 13.73
CA THR A 539 25.67 -19.08 12.38
C THR A 539 26.13 -18.15 11.27
N GLU A 540 26.38 -16.87 11.58
CA GLU A 540 26.81 -15.89 10.59
C GLU A 540 28.35 -15.81 10.58
N PRO A 541 28.99 -15.63 9.42
CA PRO A 541 30.45 -15.54 9.34
C PRO A 541 30.98 -14.22 9.94
N ASN A 542 30.24 -13.12 9.77
CA ASN A 542 30.63 -11.78 10.18
C ASN A 542 29.53 -11.15 11.04
N ASP A 543 29.70 -11.17 12.36
CA ASP A 543 28.86 -10.42 13.29
C ASP A 543 29.61 -9.21 13.86
N LEU A 544 28.90 -8.40 14.65
CA LEU A 544 29.48 -7.16 15.18
C LEU A 544 30.62 -7.46 16.17
N ILE A 545 30.56 -8.56 16.93
CA ILE A 545 31.61 -8.94 17.88
C ILE A 545 32.90 -9.24 17.12
N ARG A 546 32.88 -10.12 16.11
CA ARG A 546 34.07 -10.42 15.29
C ARG A 546 34.59 -9.19 14.55
N THR A 547 33.69 -8.33 14.07
CA THR A 547 34.06 -7.08 13.40
C THR A 547 34.84 -6.15 14.34
N LEU A 548 34.34 -5.91 15.55
CA LEU A 548 35.01 -5.04 16.53
C LEU A 548 36.27 -5.66 17.13
N LEU A 549 36.32 -6.99 17.29
CA LEU A 549 37.55 -7.71 17.66
C LEU A 549 38.64 -7.55 16.59
N THR A 550 38.28 -7.60 15.31
CA THR A 550 39.20 -7.37 14.19
C THR A 550 39.73 -5.92 14.17
N GLU A 551 38.90 -4.97 14.59
CA GLU A 551 39.30 -3.57 14.80
C GLU A 551 40.16 -3.37 16.07
N GLY A 552 40.38 -4.43 16.88
CA GLY A 552 41.28 -4.40 18.04
C GLY A 552 40.64 -4.01 19.36
N HIS A 553 39.30 -3.97 19.45
CA HIS A 553 38.60 -3.66 20.69
C HIS A 553 38.38 -4.89 21.57
N GLU A 554 38.39 -4.69 22.89
CA GLU A 554 37.87 -5.67 23.84
C GLU A 554 36.34 -5.54 23.94
N ILE A 555 35.62 -6.66 23.93
CA ILE A 555 34.16 -6.66 23.84
C ILE A 555 33.53 -7.23 25.09
N TRP A 556 32.56 -6.52 25.65
CA TRP A 556 31.72 -6.94 26.78
C TRP A 556 30.27 -7.01 26.33
N LEU A 557 29.63 -8.16 26.50
CA LEU A 557 28.20 -8.35 26.21
C LEU A 557 27.45 -8.54 27.53
N LEU A 558 26.58 -7.59 27.88
CA LEU A 558 25.75 -7.69 29.07
C LEU A 558 24.64 -8.72 28.86
N GLN A 559 24.48 -9.61 29.85
CA GLN A 559 23.35 -10.53 29.97
C GLN A 559 22.54 -10.11 31.21
N PRO A 560 21.66 -9.10 31.07
CA PRO A 560 20.96 -8.49 32.20
C PRO A 560 19.90 -9.42 32.81
N ARG A 561 19.15 -8.95 33.81
CA ARG A 561 17.98 -9.66 34.40
C ARG A 561 16.85 -9.99 33.40
N LEU A 562 16.95 -9.40 32.20
CA LEU A 562 16.09 -9.64 31.05
C LEU A 562 16.57 -10.80 30.17
N HIS A 563 17.81 -11.27 30.34
CA HIS A 563 18.36 -12.38 29.57
C HIS A 563 17.77 -13.72 30.04
N PRO A 564 17.48 -14.67 29.14
CA PRO A 564 16.91 -15.99 29.50
C PRO A 564 17.71 -16.84 30.49
N LEU A 565 19.00 -16.55 30.67
CA LEU A 565 19.88 -17.20 31.65
C LEU A 565 19.71 -16.62 33.06
N ASN A 566 19.30 -15.36 33.18
CA ASN A 566 19.16 -14.64 34.43
C ASN A 566 17.72 -14.11 34.63
N PRO A 567 16.65 -14.93 34.41
CA PRO A 567 15.29 -14.40 34.32
C PRO A 567 14.77 -13.97 35.70
N SER A 568 14.56 -12.66 35.89
CA SER A 568 13.82 -12.14 37.05
C SER A 568 12.31 -12.10 36.77
N ASN A 569 11.50 -12.55 37.72
CA ASN A 569 10.04 -12.47 37.64
C ASN A 569 9.49 -11.10 38.06
N ASN A 570 10.32 -10.19 38.58
CA ASN A 570 9.84 -8.90 39.04
C ASN A 570 10.88 -7.81 38.80
N PHE A 571 10.78 -7.16 37.64
CA PHE A 571 11.61 -6.01 37.29
C PHE A 571 10.94 -5.17 36.20
N THR A 572 11.50 -3.99 35.99
CA THR A 572 11.12 -2.99 35.01
C THR A 572 12.32 -2.64 34.13
N ILE A 573 12.09 -1.98 32.99
CA ILE A 573 13.19 -1.46 32.16
C ILE A 573 14.05 -0.42 32.91
N GLU A 574 13.51 0.23 33.94
CA GLU A 574 14.27 1.18 34.77
C GLU A 574 15.35 0.46 35.57
N ASP A 575 15.07 -0.74 36.08
CA ASP A 575 16.04 -1.53 36.86
C ASP A 575 17.28 -1.90 36.06
N LEU A 576 17.14 -2.11 34.74
CA LEU A 576 18.29 -2.35 33.85
C LEU A 576 19.22 -1.13 33.80
N GLY A 577 18.65 0.07 33.68
CA GLY A 577 19.43 1.31 33.64
C GLY A 577 19.99 1.69 35.02
N ARG A 578 19.25 1.39 36.08
CA ARG A 578 19.57 1.77 37.45
C ARG A 578 20.58 0.84 38.13
N TYR A 579 20.57 -0.45 37.81
CA TYR A 579 21.37 -1.45 38.51
C TYR A 579 22.26 -2.29 37.57
N ASP A 580 21.72 -2.83 36.49
CA ASP A 580 22.46 -3.79 35.64
C ASP A 580 23.60 -3.12 34.86
N ILE A 581 23.33 -2.00 34.18
CA ILE A 581 24.34 -1.26 33.41
C ILE A 581 25.44 -0.69 34.31
N PRO A 582 25.13 -0.04 35.45
CA PRO A 582 26.16 0.40 36.40
C PRO A 582 27.04 -0.74 36.92
N ALA A 583 26.48 -1.93 37.16
CA ALA A 583 27.25 -3.08 37.65
C ALA A 583 28.31 -3.54 36.63
N VAL A 584 27.95 -3.67 35.34
CA VAL A 584 28.92 -4.08 34.32
C VAL A 584 29.95 -2.99 34.03
N ILE A 585 29.57 -1.70 34.04
CA ILE A 585 30.54 -0.60 33.88
C ILE A 585 31.52 -0.57 35.06
N SER A 586 31.04 -0.80 36.28
CA SER A 586 31.90 -0.90 37.46
C SER A 586 32.87 -2.07 37.31
N LYS A 587 32.41 -3.22 36.80
CA LYS A 587 33.30 -4.35 36.54
C LYS A 587 34.37 -4.04 35.50
N ILE A 588 34.02 -3.35 34.42
CA ILE A 588 34.99 -2.92 33.40
C ILE A 588 36.03 -1.99 34.03
N CYS A 589 35.61 -1.06 34.89
CA CYS A 589 36.51 -0.15 35.61
C CYS A 589 37.40 -0.88 36.63
N GLU A 590 36.90 -1.94 37.29
CA GLU A 590 37.74 -2.80 38.15
C GLU A 590 38.85 -3.48 37.36
N PHE A 591 38.59 -3.87 36.10
CA PHE A 591 39.57 -4.53 35.25
C PHE A 591 40.61 -3.59 34.63
N HIS A 592 40.20 -2.40 34.20
CA HIS A 592 41.05 -1.48 33.42
C HIS A 592 41.45 -0.20 34.16
N GLY A 593 40.89 0.05 35.35
CA GLY A 593 41.11 1.24 36.15
C GLY A 593 39.94 2.24 36.14
N PRO A 594 39.86 3.14 37.14
CA PRO A 594 38.70 4.02 37.35
C PRO A 594 38.54 5.13 36.31
N SER A 595 39.59 5.47 35.57
CA SER A 595 39.58 6.46 34.48
C SER A 595 39.11 5.89 33.14
N MET A 596 38.85 4.58 33.07
CA MET A 596 38.54 3.91 31.81
C MET A 596 37.20 4.38 31.25
N LYS A 597 37.20 4.78 29.98
CA LYS A 597 35.97 5.07 29.23
C LYS A 597 35.53 3.85 28.43
N VAL A 598 34.23 3.75 28.19
CA VAL A 598 33.62 2.60 27.50
C VAL A 598 32.79 3.09 26.32
N HIS A 599 32.97 2.48 25.14
CA HIS A 599 32.05 2.68 24.02
C HIS A 599 30.81 1.82 24.23
N VAL A 600 29.61 2.35 24.03
CA VAL A 600 28.37 1.58 24.22
C VAL A 600 27.64 1.44 22.88
N VAL A 601 27.35 0.20 22.49
CA VAL A 601 26.47 -0.11 21.35
C VAL A 601 25.23 -0.83 21.87
N ALA A 602 24.08 -0.20 21.69
CA ALA A 602 22.82 -0.67 22.24
C ALA A 602 21.74 -0.89 21.17
N HIS A 603 20.89 -1.89 21.39
CA HIS A 603 19.78 -2.21 20.50
C HIS A 603 18.45 -2.23 21.24
N CYS A 604 17.39 -1.71 20.63
CA CYS A 604 16.01 -1.81 21.13
C CYS A 604 15.90 -1.39 22.61
N VAL A 605 15.52 -2.31 23.51
CA VAL A 605 15.41 -2.07 24.96
C VAL A 605 16.75 -1.72 25.60
N GLY A 606 17.87 -2.27 25.14
CA GLY A 606 19.20 -1.89 25.61
C GLY A 606 19.46 -0.39 25.37
N GLY A 607 18.96 0.16 24.26
CA GLY A 607 19.02 1.58 23.97
C GLY A 607 18.17 2.42 24.93
N LEU A 608 16.99 1.94 25.33
CA LEU A 608 16.19 2.60 26.36
C LEU A 608 16.92 2.58 27.72
N ALA A 609 17.47 1.43 28.10
CA ALA A 609 18.13 1.22 29.38
C ALA A 609 19.38 2.08 29.56
N ILE A 610 20.25 2.21 28.54
CA ILE A 610 21.44 3.06 28.66
C ILE A 610 21.07 4.55 28.78
N HIS A 611 20.02 5.01 28.08
CA HIS A 611 19.56 6.39 28.25
C HIS A 611 18.98 6.60 29.65
N ILE A 612 18.26 5.62 30.21
CA ILE A 612 17.83 5.67 31.62
C ILE A 612 19.03 5.71 32.57
N ALA A 613 20.08 4.91 32.32
CA ALA A 613 21.28 4.87 33.16
C ALA A 613 21.99 6.23 33.19
N VAL A 614 22.19 6.84 32.03
CA VAL A 614 22.91 8.11 31.89
C VAL A 614 22.06 9.30 32.33
N MET A 615 20.84 9.44 31.80
CA MET A 615 19.95 10.56 32.11
C MET A 615 19.38 10.46 33.53
N GLY A 616 19.26 9.26 34.09
CA GLY A 616 18.95 9.03 35.50
C GLY A 616 20.09 9.35 36.46
N GLY A 617 21.31 9.58 35.96
CA GLY A 617 22.50 9.87 36.77
C GLY A 617 23.12 8.64 37.43
N HIS A 618 22.78 7.44 36.99
CA HIS A 618 23.34 6.18 37.50
C HIS A 618 24.70 5.85 36.86
N VAL A 619 24.96 6.40 35.66
CA VAL A 619 26.25 6.33 34.97
C VAL A 619 26.66 7.75 34.59
N SER A 620 27.85 8.18 35.02
CA SER A 620 28.39 9.48 34.61
C SER A 620 28.69 9.49 33.10
N PRO A 621 28.28 10.52 32.35
CA PRO A 621 28.58 10.62 30.92
C PRO A 621 30.09 10.61 30.64
N THR A 622 30.92 11.06 31.59
CA THR A 622 32.39 11.03 31.48
C THR A 622 32.99 9.64 31.36
N ARG A 623 32.26 8.59 31.78
CA ARG A 623 32.66 7.18 31.63
C ARG A 623 32.30 6.58 30.27
N ILE A 624 31.51 7.29 29.45
CA ILE A 624 31.09 6.81 28.14
C ILE A 624 31.91 7.54 27.08
N ALA A 625 32.70 6.78 26.32
CA ALA A 625 33.49 7.33 25.21
C ALA A 625 32.59 7.70 24.03
N SER A 626 31.65 6.82 23.66
CA SER A 626 30.61 7.13 22.67
C SER A 626 29.39 6.23 22.84
N LEU A 627 28.24 6.66 22.31
CA LEU A 627 26.96 5.95 22.42
C LEU A 627 26.33 5.73 21.04
N CYS A 628 26.29 4.48 20.59
CA CYS A 628 25.59 4.07 19.39
C CYS A 628 24.29 3.32 19.73
N CYS A 629 23.16 3.73 19.17
CA CYS A 629 21.86 3.09 19.40
C CYS A 629 21.17 2.74 18.08
N THR A 630 20.75 1.48 17.95
CA THR A 630 20.04 0.96 16.77
C THR A 630 18.53 0.80 17.07
N ASN A 631 17.69 1.42 16.23
CA ASN A 631 16.23 1.49 16.34
C ASN A 631 15.72 1.74 17.78
N SER A 632 16.43 2.57 18.53
CA SER A 632 16.18 2.88 19.94
C SER A 632 16.89 4.17 20.33
N SER A 633 16.43 4.79 21.41
CA SER A 633 17.00 6.02 22.01
C SER A 633 16.24 6.33 23.32
N MET A 634 16.37 7.55 23.88
CA MET A 634 15.42 8.04 24.89
C MET A 634 13.97 8.15 24.37
N PHE A 635 13.78 8.18 23.04
CA PHE A 635 12.48 8.06 22.37
C PHE A 635 12.23 6.63 21.91
N PHE A 636 10.95 6.27 21.78
CA PHE A 636 10.54 4.95 21.27
C PHE A 636 9.19 5.05 20.54
N LYS A 637 9.22 5.41 19.26
CA LYS A 637 8.03 5.58 18.42
C LYS A 637 7.75 4.30 17.64
N LEU A 638 6.59 3.68 17.93
CA LEU A 638 6.15 2.44 17.31
C LEU A 638 5.40 2.67 15.99
N SER A 639 5.35 1.64 15.15
CA SER A 639 4.46 1.58 14.01
C SER A 639 2.99 1.63 14.45
N THR A 640 2.08 2.13 13.60
CA THR A 640 0.66 2.32 13.96
C THR A 640 0.02 1.04 14.51
N LEU A 641 0.32 -0.11 13.91
CA LEU A 641 -0.20 -1.40 14.38
C LEU A 641 0.34 -1.76 15.77
N ALA A 642 1.64 -1.59 16.00
CA ALA A 642 2.25 -1.84 17.30
C ALA A 642 1.72 -0.88 18.37
N THR A 643 1.47 0.39 18.03
CA THR A 643 0.82 1.36 18.93
C THR A 643 -0.58 0.91 19.33
N VAL A 644 -1.41 0.48 18.37
CA VAL A 644 -2.75 -0.04 18.67
C VAL A 644 -2.69 -1.25 19.60
N LYS A 645 -1.75 -2.18 19.36
CA LYS A 645 -1.53 -3.34 20.25
C LYS A 645 -1.18 -2.92 21.68
N MET A 646 -0.37 -1.88 21.85
CA MET A 646 -0.02 -1.35 23.19
C MET A 646 -1.19 -0.64 23.88
N TRP A 647 -2.16 -0.10 23.13
CA TRP A 647 -3.37 0.49 23.72
C TRP A 647 -4.36 -0.56 24.22
N LEU A 648 -4.51 -1.66 23.49
CA LEU A 648 -5.31 -2.80 23.93
C LEU A 648 -4.77 -3.36 25.26
N PRO A 649 -5.63 -3.96 26.11
CA PRO A 649 -5.22 -4.53 27.40
C PRO A 649 -4.47 -5.86 27.26
N LEU A 650 -3.86 -6.14 26.10
CA LEU A 650 -3.20 -7.43 25.79
C LEU A 650 -2.11 -7.77 26.81
N VAL A 651 -1.24 -6.81 27.15
CA VAL A 651 -0.19 -7.02 28.15
C VAL A 651 -0.79 -7.36 29.52
N SER A 652 -1.81 -6.63 29.96
CA SER A 652 -2.46 -6.87 31.24
C SER A 652 -3.09 -8.28 31.31
N ILE A 653 -3.78 -8.69 30.24
CA ILE A 653 -4.38 -10.02 30.10
C ILE A 653 -3.27 -11.10 30.10
N SER A 654 -2.20 -10.90 29.32
CA SER A 654 -1.08 -11.84 29.26
C SER A 654 -0.40 -12.03 30.61
N MET A 655 -0.16 -10.95 31.35
CA MET A 655 0.43 -11.02 32.69
C MET A 655 -0.49 -11.75 33.68
N ALA A 656 -1.81 -11.55 33.61
CA ALA A 656 -2.77 -12.27 34.43
C ALA A 656 -2.79 -13.78 34.13
N LEU A 657 -2.65 -14.16 32.85
CA LEU A 657 -2.60 -15.55 32.42
C LEU A 657 -1.31 -16.27 32.82
N LEU A 658 -0.17 -15.58 32.80
CA LEU A 658 1.14 -16.10 33.22
C LEU A 658 1.24 -16.31 34.74
N GLY A 659 0.56 -15.48 35.54
CA GLY A 659 0.55 -15.61 36.99
C GLY A 659 1.92 -15.35 37.62
N LYS A 660 2.39 -16.26 38.49
CA LYS A 660 3.65 -16.11 39.25
C LYS A 660 4.91 -16.28 38.38
N ASN A 661 4.87 -17.15 37.37
CA ASN A 661 5.99 -17.33 36.45
C ASN A 661 5.77 -16.46 35.22
N LYS A 662 6.51 -15.34 35.15
CA LYS A 662 6.39 -14.35 34.07
C LYS A 662 7.36 -14.64 32.92
N THR A 663 7.88 -15.85 32.80
CA THR A 663 8.69 -16.27 31.65
C THR A 663 7.88 -17.17 30.75
N LEU A 664 7.67 -16.75 29.50
CA LEU A 664 6.97 -17.53 28.48
C LEU A 664 7.97 -18.39 27.71
N THR A 665 7.81 -19.72 27.77
CA THR A 665 8.57 -20.64 26.91
C THR A 665 7.95 -20.63 25.51
N LEU A 666 8.76 -20.35 24.49
CA LEU A 666 8.31 -20.26 23.09
C LEU A 666 8.35 -21.60 22.36
N LEU A 667 9.23 -22.51 22.78
CA LEU A 667 9.28 -23.88 22.27
C LEU A 667 8.04 -24.66 22.68
N ASP A 668 7.42 -25.34 21.71
CA ASP A 668 6.31 -26.24 21.96
C ASP A 668 6.83 -27.49 22.69
N THR A 669 6.71 -27.47 24.02
CA THR A 669 7.13 -28.58 24.88
C THR A 669 5.90 -29.25 25.48
N SER A 670 5.94 -30.57 25.61
CA SER A 670 4.87 -31.37 26.21
C SER A 670 4.53 -30.93 27.65
N LYS A 671 5.47 -30.26 28.34
CA LYS A 671 5.38 -29.76 29.72
C LYS A 671 4.79 -28.35 29.89
N ALA A 672 4.40 -27.66 28.81
CA ALA A 672 3.84 -26.30 28.93
C ALA A 672 2.43 -26.30 29.55
N SER A 673 2.15 -25.36 30.45
CA SER A 673 0.82 -25.20 31.08
C SER A 673 -0.26 -24.87 30.03
N LEU A 674 -1.51 -25.25 30.29
CA LEU A 674 -2.65 -24.93 29.42
C LEU A 674 -2.77 -23.42 29.14
N ARG A 675 -2.47 -22.58 30.16
CA ARG A 675 -2.47 -21.11 30.04
C ARG A 675 -1.38 -20.61 29.10
N HIS A 676 -0.18 -21.18 29.14
CA HIS A 676 0.91 -20.84 28.22
C HIS A 676 0.57 -21.24 26.78
N ARG A 677 0.00 -22.42 26.58
CA ARG A 677 -0.47 -22.87 25.25
C ARG A 677 -1.55 -21.94 24.69
N LEU A 678 -2.49 -21.51 25.52
CA LEU A 678 -3.50 -20.54 25.13
C LEU A 678 -2.88 -19.20 24.69
N LEU A 679 -1.91 -18.67 25.44
CA LEU A 679 -1.19 -17.45 25.08
C LEU A 679 -0.45 -17.56 23.75
N MET A 680 0.27 -18.67 23.54
CA MET A 680 0.96 -18.94 22.28
C MET A 680 -0.02 -19.02 21.11
N TYR A 681 -1.15 -19.72 21.31
CA TYR A 681 -2.20 -19.79 20.30
C TYR A 681 -2.74 -18.40 19.96
N ILE A 682 -3.12 -17.60 20.95
CA ILE A 682 -3.59 -16.22 20.75
C ILE A 682 -2.55 -15.40 19.98
N ALA A 683 -1.27 -15.47 20.37
CA ALA A 683 -0.19 -14.74 19.71
C ALA A 683 -0.07 -15.09 18.21
N ARG A 684 -0.26 -16.36 17.84
CA ARG A 684 -0.21 -16.80 16.43
C ARG A 684 -1.32 -16.19 15.59
N TRP A 685 -2.47 -15.86 16.17
CA TRP A 685 -3.59 -15.22 15.49
C TRP A 685 -3.52 -13.70 15.46
N ILE A 686 -2.58 -13.09 16.20
CA ILE A 686 -2.40 -11.63 16.18
C ILE A 686 -1.94 -11.18 14.79
N PRO A 687 -2.63 -10.22 14.16
CA PRO A 687 -2.28 -9.76 12.82
C PRO A 687 -0.83 -9.19 12.75
N ARG A 688 -0.07 -9.52 11.68
CA ARG A 688 1.30 -9.04 11.40
C ARG A 688 1.66 -8.97 9.89
N TYR A 689 2.70 -8.23 9.51
CA TYR A 689 3.07 -7.95 8.11
C TYR A 689 3.58 -9.16 7.34
N GLU A 690 4.47 -9.95 7.93
CA GLU A 690 5.02 -11.16 7.32
C GLU A 690 4.79 -12.38 8.22
N ARG A 691 4.72 -13.56 7.60
CA ARG A 691 4.57 -14.85 8.27
C ARG A 691 5.55 -15.88 7.69
N CYS A 692 5.95 -16.84 8.52
CA CYS A 692 6.74 -17.99 8.12
C CYS A 692 6.18 -19.28 8.74
N THR A 693 6.72 -20.43 8.35
CA THR A 693 6.27 -21.74 8.82
C THR A 693 6.81 -22.12 10.21
N CYS A 694 7.72 -21.33 10.79
CA CYS A 694 8.26 -21.57 12.12
C CYS A 694 7.26 -21.08 13.20
N ASN A 695 6.71 -22.02 13.98
CA ASN A 695 5.74 -21.73 15.03
C ASN A 695 6.27 -20.74 16.09
N GLU A 696 7.53 -20.86 16.48
CA GLU A 696 8.16 -20.00 17.48
C GLU A 696 8.27 -18.56 16.98
N CYS A 697 8.67 -18.38 15.71
CA CYS A 697 8.72 -17.08 15.06
C CYS A 697 7.33 -16.44 14.97
N GLU A 698 6.29 -17.25 14.70
CA GLU A 698 4.90 -16.82 14.65
C GLU A 698 4.37 -16.36 16.02
N VAL A 699 4.71 -17.06 17.10
CA VAL A 699 4.38 -16.64 18.47
C VAL A 699 5.13 -15.36 18.82
N PHE A 700 6.44 -15.32 18.58
CA PHE A 700 7.29 -14.17 18.86
C PHE A 700 6.81 -12.90 18.13
N SER A 701 6.55 -13.03 16.82
CA SER A 701 5.99 -11.96 15.99
C SER A 701 4.56 -11.59 16.39
N GLY A 702 3.81 -12.51 16.97
CA GLY A 702 2.52 -12.24 17.60
C GLY A 702 2.62 -11.30 18.79
N ILE A 703 3.64 -11.48 19.64
CA ILE A 703 3.85 -10.68 20.85
C ILE A 703 4.40 -9.30 20.48
N PHE A 704 5.55 -9.25 19.81
CA PHE A 704 6.22 -7.98 19.49
C PHE A 704 5.66 -7.30 18.22
N GLY A 705 5.21 -8.07 17.23
CA GLY A 705 5.18 -7.65 15.83
C GLY A 705 6.38 -8.24 15.09
N ASN A 706 6.44 -8.13 13.76
CA ASN A 706 7.65 -8.53 13.04
C ASN A 706 8.82 -7.64 13.49
N THR A 707 9.92 -8.24 13.94
CA THR A 707 11.13 -7.51 14.35
C THR A 707 12.20 -7.50 13.26
N PHE A 708 12.01 -8.24 12.18
CA PHE A 708 12.93 -8.29 11.05
C PHE A 708 12.16 -8.66 9.78
N TRP A 709 12.76 -8.35 8.63
CA TRP A 709 12.30 -8.84 7.33
C TRP A 709 12.92 -10.20 7.06
N HIS A 710 12.12 -11.25 6.84
CA HIS A 710 12.66 -12.60 6.66
C HIS A 710 13.60 -12.70 5.46
N GLN A 711 13.39 -11.88 4.43
CA GLN A 711 14.29 -11.77 3.29
C GLN A 711 15.72 -11.37 3.66
N ASN A 712 15.94 -10.64 4.76
CA ASN A 712 17.25 -10.13 5.17
C ASN A 712 18.02 -11.12 6.05
N LEU A 713 17.42 -12.26 6.44
CA LEU A 713 18.08 -13.28 7.24
C LEU A 713 18.42 -14.51 6.41
N THR A 714 19.58 -15.09 6.72
CA THR A 714 19.92 -16.44 6.27
C THR A 714 18.97 -17.47 6.90
N PRO A 715 18.72 -18.62 6.23
CA PRO A 715 17.90 -19.69 6.80
C PRO A 715 18.48 -20.27 8.10
N THR A 716 19.81 -20.36 8.19
CA THR A 716 20.55 -20.83 9.37
C THR A 716 20.35 -19.90 10.57
N MET A 717 20.47 -18.59 10.36
CA MET A 717 20.24 -17.60 11.41
C MET A 717 18.78 -17.57 11.86
N HIS A 718 17.82 -17.61 10.92
CA HIS A 718 16.40 -17.69 11.27
C HIS A 718 16.08 -18.94 12.10
N HIS A 719 16.66 -20.10 11.75
CA HIS A 719 16.49 -21.33 12.53
C HIS A 719 17.15 -21.21 13.92
N TRP A 720 18.42 -20.81 14.00
CA TRP A 720 19.15 -20.68 15.26
C TRP A 720 18.47 -19.69 16.21
N LEU A 721 18.02 -18.55 15.70
CA LEU A 721 17.35 -17.53 16.51
C LEU A 721 16.10 -18.09 17.20
N ASN A 722 15.23 -18.74 16.43
CA ASN A 722 13.93 -19.18 16.94
C ASN A 722 13.98 -20.51 17.70
N LYS A 723 14.92 -21.41 17.37
CA LYS A 723 14.99 -22.76 17.95
C LYS A 723 16.06 -22.91 19.04
N ARG A 724 17.06 -22.04 19.09
CA ARG A 724 18.18 -22.13 20.06
C ARG A 724 18.32 -20.90 20.94
N SER A 725 18.33 -19.70 20.36
CA SER A 725 18.58 -18.45 21.10
C SER A 725 17.35 -17.97 21.88
N THR A 726 16.26 -17.65 21.18
CA THR A 726 15.05 -17.05 21.75
C THR A 726 14.04 -18.12 22.16
N THR A 727 14.44 -19.05 23.04
CA THR A 727 13.57 -20.17 23.47
C THR A 727 12.69 -19.81 24.67
N LYS A 728 13.09 -18.82 25.47
CA LYS A 728 12.35 -18.28 26.62
C LYS A 728 12.25 -16.76 26.50
N LEU A 729 11.08 -16.22 26.84
CA LEU A 729 10.77 -14.80 26.77
C LEU A 729 10.37 -14.27 28.16
N PRO A 730 11.25 -13.50 28.82
CA PRO A 730 10.90 -12.83 30.08
C PRO A 730 9.90 -11.68 29.83
N MET A 731 8.69 -11.83 30.38
CA MET A 731 7.58 -10.90 30.21
C MET A 731 7.47 -9.88 31.35
N ALA A 732 8.26 -10.02 32.42
CA ALA A 732 8.12 -9.22 33.64
C ALA A 732 8.18 -7.70 33.40
N ALA A 733 9.02 -7.25 32.45
CA ALA A 733 9.17 -5.81 32.16
C ALA A 733 8.13 -5.24 31.18
N PHE A 734 7.27 -6.06 30.56
CA PHE A 734 6.28 -5.61 29.59
C PHE A 734 5.31 -4.54 30.12
N PRO A 735 4.84 -4.59 31.38
CA PRO A 735 4.01 -3.52 31.93
C PRO A 735 4.71 -2.15 31.88
N HIS A 736 6.00 -2.09 32.20
CA HIS A 736 6.76 -0.85 32.11
C HIS A 736 7.04 -0.47 30.65
N LEU A 737 7.45 -1.43 29.82
CA LEU A 737 7.63 -1.20 28.38
C LEU A 737 6.37 -0.63 27.73
N ARG A 738 5.17 -1.10 28.12
CA ARG A 738 3.89 -0.56 27.65
C ARG A 738 3.74 0.92 28.01
N LYS A 739 4.15 1.35 29.21
CA LYS A 739 4.12 2.78 29.59
C LYS A 739 5.05 3.60 28.71
N ILE A 740 6.30 3.16 28.52
CA ILE A 740 7.28 3.79 27.63
C ILE A 740 6.71 3.90 26.20
N CYS A 741 6.15 2.81 25.65
CA CYS A 741 5.57 2.79 24.31
C CYS A 741 4.37 3.74 24.17
N LYS A 742 3.56 3.91 25.22
CA LYS A 742 2.40 4.83 25.22
C LYS A 742 2.84 6.29 25.28
N SER A 743 3.85 6.61 26.06
CA SER A 743 4.44 7.96 26.13
C SER A 743 5.25 8.29 24.87
N GLY A 744 5.88 7.28 24.27
CA GLY A 744 6.77 7.39 23.13
C GLY A 744 8.18 7.87 23.49
N PHE A 745 8.52 7.89 24.77
CA PHE A 745 9.82 8.20 25.36
C PHE A 745 9.98 7.51 26.72
N ILE A 746 11.21 7.42 27.23
CA ILE A 746 11.52 6.76 28.50
C ILE A 746 10.84 7.48 29.68
N VAL A 747 10.22 6.69 30.57
CA VAL A 747 9.53 7.16 31.78
C VAL A 747 9.94 6.28 32.95
N ASP A 748 9.77 6.75 34.17
CA ASP A 748 10.01 5.94 35.37
C ASP A 748 8.95 4.82 35.51
N SER A 749 9.19 3.90 36.45
CA SER A 749 8.27 2.80 36.77
C SER A 749 6.84 3.25 37.11
N LYS A 750 6.64 4.49 37.57
CA LYS A 750 5.30 5.08 37.83
C LYS A 750 4.69 5.62 36.54
N GLY A 751 5.49 6.06 35.57
CA GLY A 751 5.10 6.60 34.27
C GLY A 751 5.40 8.09 34.11
N ASN A 752 6.19 8.69 35.00
CA ASN A 752 6.52 10.11 34.97
C ASN A 752 7.74 10.38 34.08
N ASN A 753 7.83 11.61 33.55
CA ASN A 753 8.99 12.08 32.80
C ASN A 753 10.13 12.48 33.75
N SER A 754 10.85 11.48 34.26
CA SER A 754 11.94 11.69 35.24
C SER A 754 13.33 11.81 34.61
N TYR A 755 13.45 11.55 33.29
CA TYR A 755 14.74 11.47 32.60
C TYR A 755 14.95 12.61 31.59
N LEU A 756 13.98 12.92 30.73
CA LEU A 756 14.15 13.97 29.70
C LEU A 756 14.20 15.39 30.29
N ILE A 757 13.95 15.54 31.58
CA ILE A 757 14.18 16.81 32.30
C ILE A 757 15.66 17.06 32.60
N HIS A 758 16.53 16.08 32.36
CA HIS A 758 17.97 16.13 32.62
C HIS A 758 18.83 16.03 31.34
N PRO A 759 18.66 16.94 30.36
CA PRO A 759 19.46 16.93 29.14
C PRO A 759 20.96 17.13 29.39
N GLU A 760 21.36 17.77 30.49
CA GLU A 760 22.75 18.02 30.88
C GLU A 760 23.55 16.71 31.07
N ARG A 761 22.87 15.61 31.37
CA ARG A 761 23.50 14.33 31.70
C ARG A 761 23.85 13.50 30.48
N ILE A 762 23.35 13.80 29.29
CA ILE A 762 23.66 13.08 28.03
C ILE A 762 24.77 13.79 27.23
N ALA A 763 25.77 14.32 27.93
CA ALA A 763 26.96 14.98 27.37
C ALA A 763 27.95 13.95 26.79
N VAL A 764 27.56 13.27 25.71
CA VAL A 764 28.30 12.17 25.06
C VAL A 764 28.07 12.23 23.54
N SER A 765 29.10 11.93 22.73
CA SER A 765 28.93 11.74 21.28
C SER A 765 27.96 10.58 21.00
N THR A 766 26.99 10.80 20.10
CA THR A 766 25.96 9.80 19.79
C THR A 766 25.79 9.49 18.31
N LEU A 767 25.48 8.23 18.02
CA LEU A 767 25.04 7.75 16.72
C LEU A 767 23.70 7.03 16.86
N TYR A 768 22.68 7.51 16.15
CA TYR A 768 21.38 6.84 16.08
C TYR A 768 21.15 6.22 14.70
N ILE A 769 21.04 4.89 14.62
CA ILE A 769 20.79 4.16 13.38
C ILE A 769 19.37 3.62 13.38
N SER A 770 18.62 3.76 12.29
CA SER A 770 17.30 3.15 12.13
C SER A 770 17.14 2.47 10.78
N GLY A 771 16.29 1.45 10.72
CA GLY A 771 15.92 0.81 9.46
C GLY A 771 14.84 1.62 8.73
N GLY A 772 15.00 1.84 7.43
CA GLY A 772 14.08 2.60 6.60
C GLY A 772 12.74 1.89 6.36
N ARG A 773 12.66 0.56 6.52
CA ARG A 773 11.43 -0.24 6.36
C ARG A 773 10.84 -0.61 7.71
N SER A 774 10.11 0.33 8.33
CA SER A 774 9.55 0.16 9.67
C SER A 774 8.61 -1.05 9.80
N LEU A 775 8.93 -1.95 10.73
CA LEU A 775 8.05 -3.04 11.17
C LEU A 775 7.52 -2.80 12.60
N LEU A 776 8.46 -2.58 13.54
CA LEU A 776 8.16 -2.37 14.96
C LEU A 776 8.34 -0.90 15.37
N VAL A 777 9.55 -0.37 15.22
CA VAL A 777 9.94 1.01 15.57
C VAL A 777 10.12 1.82 14.29
N THR A 778 9.75 3.10 14.32
CA THR A 778 9.85 4.01 13.17
C THR A 778 11.15 4.84 13.22
N PRO A 779 11.68 5.29 12.06
CA PRO A 779 12.79 6.24 11.97
C PRO A 779 12.58 7.55 12.72
N GLU A 780 11.33 7.88 13.07
CA GLU A 780 11.01 9.04 13.92
C GLU A 780 11.69 8.94 15.29
N THR A 781 11.90 7.72 15.79
CA THR A 781 12.63 7.46 17.04
C THR A 781 14.03 8.08 17.04
N THR A 782 14.83 7.74 16.03
CA THR A 782 16.20 8.23 15.89
C THR A 782 16.24 9.69 15.46
N PHE A 783 15.22 10.16 14.73
CA PHE A 783 15.08 11.57 14.35
C PHE A 783 14.88 12.47 15.57
N LEU A 784 13.91 12.13 16.43
CA LEU A 784 13.64 12.89 17.66
C LEU A 784 14.85 12.88 18.59
N ALA A 785 15.50 11.73 18.74
CA ALA A 785 16.70 11.60 19.56
C ALA A 785 17.83 12.50 19.05
N ASN A 786 18.16 12.43 17.76
CA ASN A 786 19.22 13.26 17.16
C ASN A 786 18.91 14.76 17.31
N LYS A 787 17.66 15.18 17.05
CA LYS A 787 17.26 16.58 17.26
C LYS A 787 17.39 17.01 18.72
N TYR A 788 16.95 16.17 19.65
CA TYR A 788 17.02 16.46 21.08
C TYR A 788 18.46 16.66 21.55
N VAL A 789 19.37 15.74 21.21
CA VAL A 789 20.78 15.87 21.63
C VAL A 789 21.50 17.01 20.91
N LYS A 790 21.25 17.27 19.63
CA LYS A 790 21.80 18.45 18.93
C LYS A 790 21.37 19.77 19.55
N LEU A 791 20.11 19.84 20.03
CA LEU A 791 19.58 21.04 20.66
C LEU A 791 20.23 21.29 22.02
N HIS A 792 20.36 20.25 22.84
CA HIS A 792 20.76 20.39 24.24
C HIS A 792 22.25 20.16 24.50
N GLN A 793 22.95 19.39 23.66
CA GLN A 793 24.36 19.03 23.78
C GLN A 793 25.16 19.35 22.51
N PRO A 794 25.09 20.58 21.96
CA PRO A 794 25.68 20.92 20.66
C PRO A 794 27.22 20.78 20.60
N GLY A 795 27.90 20.76 21.76
CA GLY A 795 29.36 20.60 21.82
C GLY A 795 29.86 19.19 21.49
N PHE A 796 28.95 18.20 21.43
CA PHE A 796 29.26 16.81 21.09
C PHE A 796 28.83 16.47 19.67
N ARG A 797 29.46 15.43 19.11
CA ARG A 797 29.12 14.92 17.79
C ARG A 797 27.87 14.06 17.84
N HIS A 798 26.83 14.46 17.09
CA HIS A 798 25.56 13.75 17.03
C HIS A 798 25.15 13.39 15.59
N GLU A 799 25.09 12.09 15.30
CA GLU A 799 24.82 11.55 13.97
C GLU A 799 23.54 10.73 13.92
N ARG A 800 22.95 10.68 12.73
CA ARG A 800 21.79 9.84 12.44
C ARG A 800 21.91 9.21 11.07
N ILE A 801 21.68 7.89 11.01
CA ILE A 801 21.68 7.12 9.78
C ILE A 801 20.34 6.37 9.64
N VAL A 802 19.77 6.39 8.44
CA VAL A 802 18.62 5.56 8.07
C VAL A 802 19.05 4.60 6.98
N VAL A 803 19.08 3.30 7.28
CA VAL A 803 19.52 2.27 6.32
C VAL A 803 18.30 1.72 5.59
N ASP A 804 18.21 2.00 4.28
CA ASP A 804 17.10 1.51 3.45
C ASP A 804 17.12 -0.02 3.34
N GLY A 805 15.97 -0.66 3.15
CA GLY A 805 15.88 -2.12 3.05
C GLY A 805 15.86 -2.88 4.39
N PHE A 806 16.30 -2.26 5.48
CA PHE A 806 16.31 -2.85 6.83
C PHE A 806 15.11 -2.44 7.69
N GLY A 807 14.74 -3.31 8.63
CA GLY A 807 13.64 -3.16 9.58
C GLY A 807 14.08 -2.78 11.00
N HIS A 808 13.90 -3.68 11.96
CA HIS A 808 14.18 -3.43 13.38
C HIS A 808 15.49 -4.08 13.86
N SER A 809 15.50 -5.40 14.06
CA SER A 809 16.64 -6.19 14.54
C SER A 809 17.55 -6.66 13.42
N ASP A 810 17.04 -6.76 12.18
CA ASP A 810 17.82 -7.09 10.98
C ASP A 810 18.91 -6.07 10.67
N LEU A 811 18.95 -4.91 11.32
CA LEU A 811 20.13 -4.04 11.31
C LEU A 811 21.38 -4.74 11.84
N LEU A 812 21.23 -5.63 12.82
CA LEU A 812 22.34 -6.32 13.48
C LEU A 812 22.44 -7.80 13.11
N ILE A 813 21.29 -8.46 12.87
CA ILE A 813 21.21 -9.89 12.58
C ILE A 813 21.07 -10.23 11.09
N GLY A 814 21.09 -9.22 10.22
CA GLY A 814 20.89 -9.40 8.78
C GLY A 814 22.15 -9.93 8.09
N GLU A 815 21.95 -10.69 7.02
CA GLU A 815 22.99 -11.28 6.16
C GLU A 815 23.95 -10.19 5.63
N GLU A 816 23.40 -9.01 5.28
CA GLU A 816 24.15 -7.88 4.74
C GLU A 816 24.48 -6.79 5.78
N SER A 817 24.18 -7.02 7.08
CA SER A 817 24.44 -6.05 8.15
C SER A 817 25.92 -5.68 8.27
N CYS A 818 26.81 -6.65 8.03
CA CYS A 818 28.25 -6.43 8.09
C CYS A 818 28.76 -5.45 7.01
N LYS A 819 28.09 -5.37 5.87
CA LYS A 819 28.46 -4.46 4.77
C LYS A 819 27.72 -3.13 4.86
N GLU A 820 26.45 -3.15 5.24
CA GLU A 820 25.58 -1.97 5.16
C GLU A 820 25.39 -1.22 6.48
N VAL A 821 25.64 -1.83 7.64
CA VAL A 821 25.33 -1.23 8.96
C VAL A 821 26.57 -1.07 9.83
N PHE A 822 27.37 -2.13 10.01
CA PHE A 822 28.52 -2.11 10.91
C PHE A 822 29.58 -1.04 10.59
N PRO A 823 29.85 -0.68 9.32
CA PRO A 823 30.80 0.38 9.00
C PRO A 823 30.47 1.73 9.66
N TYR A 824 29.18 2.06 9.83
CA TYR A 824 28.78 3.28 10.53
C TYR A 824 29.12 3.23 12.03
N ILE A 825 28.94 2.08 12.66
CA ILE A 825 29.26 1.87 14.10
C ILE A 825 30.77 1.98 14.31
N VAL A 826 31.55 1.26 13.51
CA VAL A 826 33.02 1.28 13.56
C VAL A 826 33.57 2.68 13.28
N SER A 827 33.05 3.35 12.25
CA SER A 827 33.45 4.72 11.92
C SER A 827 33.15 5.69 13.06
N HIS A 828 32.01 5.55 13.73
CA HIS A 828 31.67 6.42 14.86
C HIS A 828 32.62 6.21 16.03
N ILE A 829 32.89 4.95 16.42
CA ILE A 829 33.85 4.61 17.48
C ILE A 829 35.23 5.20 17.17
N ARG A 830 35.76 4.94 15.97
CA ARG A 830 37.08 5.43 15.54
C ARG A 830 37.19 6.95 15.60
N LEU A 831 36.16 7.66 15.15
CA LEU A 831 36.18 9.13 15.14
C LEU A 831 36.13 9.73 16.56
N CYS A 832 35.56 9.01 17.52
CA CYS A 832 35.57 9.44 18.92
C CYS A 832 36.95 9.18 19.56
N GLU A 833 37.58 8.04 19.27
CA GLU A 833 38.93 7.74 19.75
C GLU A 833 39.98 8.74 19.22
N GLU A 834 39.85 9.22 17.98
CA GLU A 834 40.73 10.23 17.38
C GLU A 834 40.57 11.65 17.97
N GLY A 835 39.76 11.84 19.02
CA GLY A 835 39.56 13.14 19.67
C GLY A 835 38.77 14.16 18.83
N LYS A 836 38.12 13.72 17.74
CA LYS A 836 37.26 14.55 16.86
C LYS A 836 35.82 14.65 17.37
N ASP A 837 35.63 14.50 18.68
CA ASP A 837 34.34 14.52 19.37
C ASP A 837 33.79 15.93 19.62
N ILE A 838 34.69 16.92 19.68
CA ILE A 838 34.34 18.31 19.99
C ILE A 838 34.07 19.07 18.69
N VAL A 839 32.86 19.60 18.57
CA VAL A 839 32.44 20.39 17.41
C VAL A 839 32.97 21.82 17.54
N MET A 840 33.73 22.31 16.55
CA MET A 840 34.21 23.70 16.50
C MET A 840 33.03 24.71 16.60
N ILE A 841 33.20 25.80 17.34
CA ILE A 841 32.19 26.84 17.69
C ILE A 841 31.33 27.32 16.50
N ASN A 842 31.88 27.41 15.29
CA ASN A 842 31.14 27.84 14.10
C ASN A 842 30.11 26.80 13.60
N LYS A 843 30.34 25.51 13.87
CA LYS A 843 29.47 24.40 13.49
C LYS A 843 28.34 24.21 14.51
N GLU A 844 28.56 24.54 15.79
CA GLU A 844 27.51 24.61 16.82
C GLU A 844 26.36 25.57 16.45
N LYS A 845 26.69 26.76 15.91
CA LYS A 845 25.68 27.73 15.43
C LYS A 845 24.85 27.17 14.27
N LYS A 846 25.47 26.39 13.39
CA LYS A 846 24.80 25.73 12.25
C LYS A 846 23.90 24.59 12.73
N ASP A 847 24.39 23.73 13.62
CA ASP A 847 23.60 22.61 14.18
C ASP A 847 22.40 23.10 15.00
N ARG A 848 22.54 24.20 15.76
CA ARG A 848 21.38 24.85 16.44
C ARG A 848 20.36 25.39 15.44
N LYS A 849 20.80 26.00 14.33
CA LYS A 849 19.90 26.51 13.29
C LYS A 849 19.15 25.36 12.58
N GLU A 850 19.86 24.29 12.21
CA GLU A 850 19.26 23.09 11.60
C GLU A 850 18.30 22.35 12.55
N ALA A 851 18.58 22.35 13.86
CA ALA A 851 17.67 21.77 14.86
C ALA A 851 16.36 22.57 15.00
N LEU A 852 16.45 23.90 14.92
CA LEU A 852 15.31 24.83 14.99
C LEU A 852 14.45 24.84 13.72
N ASP A 853 14.99 24.44 12.56
CA ASP A 853 14.21 24.24 11.34
C ASP A 853 13.30 23.00 11.48
N TRP A 854 12.01 23.25 11.71
CA TRP A 854 10.95 22.22 11.85
C TRP A 854 10.55 21.59 10.50
N ALA A 855 11.52 21.13 9.71
CA ALA A 855 11.22 20.29 8.54
C ALA A 855 10.72 18.91 8.99
N ALA A 856 9.67 18.41 8.33
CA ALA A 856 9.14 17.06 8.58
C ALA A 856 10.14 15.99 8.08
N ASP A 857 10.28 14.88 8.82
CA ASP A 857 11.12 13.75 8.40
C ASP A 857 10.73 13.30 6.97
N PRO A 858 11.65 13.28 5.99
CA PRO A 858 11.35 12.82 4.63
C PRO A 858 10.86 11.37 4.57
N TYR A 859 11.09 10.58 5.63
CA TYR A 859 10.61 9.20 5.78
C TYR A 859 9.25 9.08 6.50
N ARG A 860 8.56 10.20 6.75
CA ARG A 860 7.23 10.20 7.39
C ARG A 860 6.22 9.43 6.53
N VAL A 861 5.84 8.25 6.99
CA VAL A 861 4.73 7.50 6.39
C VAL A 861 3.45 8.29 6.64
N ALA A 862 2.72 8.65 5.56
CA ALA A 862 1.42 9.29 5.66
C ALA A 862 0.46 8.40 6.48
N SER A 863 0.32 8.72 7.77
CA SER A 863 -0.61 8.08 8.68
C SER A 863 -2.04 8.50 8.34
N PHE A 864 -2.99 7.57 8.52
CA PHE A 864 -4.44 7.80 8.45
C PHE A 864 -4.85 9.12 9.11
N SER A 865 -5.13 10.15 8.30
CA SER A 865 -5.53 11.48 8.76
C SER A 865 -7.05 11.68 8.78
N THR A 866 -7.84 10.61 8.90
CA THR A 866 -9.31 10.72 8.85
C THR A 866 -10.03 10.38 10.15
N TRP A 867 -9.35 10.13 11.28
CA TRP A 867 -10.03 9.81 12.55
C TRP A 867 -9.35 10.38 13.82
N SER A 868 -8.73 11.56 13.73
CA SER A 868 -8.15 12.23 14.91
C SER A 868 -8.29 13.76 14.89
N SER A 869 -9.49 14.27 14.56
CA SER A 869 -9.82 15.69 14.73
C SER A 869 -10.37 16.04 16.12
N MET A 870 -10.05 15.26 17.17
CA MET A 870 -10.54 15.54 18.55
C MET A 870 -9.45 15.61 19.63
N SER A 871 -8.18 15.80 19.27
CA SER A 871 -7.11 15.97 20.28
C SER A 871 -6.04 16.99 19.91
N LYS A 872 -6.39 18.03 19.14
CA LYS A 872 -5.57 19.25 18.99
C LYS A 872 -6.10 20.35 19.90
N LEU A 873 -5.91 20.19 21.20
CA LEU A 873 -5.93 21.26 22.20
C LEU A 873 -5.27 20.71 23.47
N ARG A 874 -4.32 21.48 24.02
CA ARG A 874 -3.40 21.19 25.14
C ARG A 874 -2.03 20.62 24.71
N LEU A 875 -1.17 21.51 24.26
CA LEU A 875 0.29 21.49 24.50
C LEU A 875 0.80 22.92 24.21
N LEU A 876 0.39 23.84 25.08
CA LEU A 876 0.96 25.17 25.31
C LEU A 876 0.64 25.47 26.77
N GLY A 877 1.66 25.42 27.63
CA GLY A 877 1.57 25.72 29.06
C GLY A 877 2.34 24.73 29.93
N CYS A 878 3.45 25.23 30.50
CA CYS A 878 4.40 24.65 31.45
C CYS A 878 5.55 23.84 30.86
#